data_AF-A0A497QII7-F1
#
_entry.id   AF-A0A497QII7-F1
#
_cell.length_a   1.000
_cell.length_b   1.000
_cell.length_c   1.000
_cell.angle_alpha   90.00
_cell.angle_beta   90.00
_cell.angle_gamma   90.00
#
_symmetry.space_group_name_H-M   'P 1'
#
loop_
_entity.id
_entity.type
_entity.pdbx_description
1 polymer ?
#
loop_
_entity_poly.entity_id
_entity_poly.type
_entity_poly.pdbx_seq_one_letter_code
_entity_poly.pdbx_strand_id
1 'polypeptide(L)'
;MNHLHRQIATLAVLTLFIVSTLSAFYLTTTSEVTSEHPQVAVPEPALSQSQVNLSIPYVDEHYGYADGIIDPYEYSYNYTDPVTGITVFMEHNSTVLFVGLKAPTSGWAAIGWKSPNGTYTSDGINGSDIIYGAAPGTPHTSYPRINLQSTGIIVHYKLYMRNGTLLQEGDAPSGDDETTLEKENLLSAYKQAILGMRIGEVRHFIIPAEKGYTSESDALYGEDLEYVVTVTKIGATTANPADSSQIQYIDAHGVGTVQYVVDDDQSRVLQANATDDGSITQLEYFIQMNSTDSNDIPLLNSSEMTYPFILMYSPDENFDSFPAAHSDWSNPMAIRFVPNREPVLDVLSPISDGVLEWITHIELNVTDDTLVRRAGFRVDNESWVDLKFDFKTDLWTFTLDASVYESGSVHTVWLNATDASNVTVVISRNVTVHIPYNPLLGMSLTISRTITTLMYHGVKSTDEIKVKNENALPISAIEVYLPETYRNNFLSIEAEDSSENPLDVLKLPDEGGMYRWRVYFASPVEAGDSYKFTVVMYFHSLQEIYNYDDNIYSLQFYKYPMLPYVIDRLSISMAFRSGDSFYNGTNPEGVYYNVNPFTYEEFTLLMKSFTPDIVATRKTEIRIDPWGWLHYKETITLDNVGPARETDIAYTFPAYMSNVRIYDRLGILASSQPSDYNWNETLKQRINLKKDRFGDEGFMPNYHYTFYVEYDLYLPQYQKSVTDGNEIEFPMSTIDEILVKTHTVDIVVPVSVNVIQASGEYRLLYGGFDAILRYTAYNTTQRNPIEILLVYQMTPAILARPLLFALIIGLVAALYVSVRKVELPVEGEMSPEEEAAVVRQAGAPPELLSEFAKAYSKKTALNLDLEKLESARKRGKVSKREFMVRERDIKAQLEKLDAQLASLKEELISYGSRYRDVIGQLELQEERIEGAKAGLRQLLLRKKKQKISRAAFEKTRQEYLKTIKQAVTATDRILLSLQEEAGEV
;
A
#
# COMPACT_ATOMS: atom_id res chain seq x y z
N MET A 1 -48.05 38.54 -45.66
CA MET A 1 -47.00 39.55 -45.35
C MET A 1 -45.69 38.89 -45.78
N ASN A 2 -45.17 39.13 -46.99
CA ASN A 2 -45.06 40.38 -47.76
C ASN A 2 -44.43 41.49 -46.90
N HIS A 3 -43.21 41.92 -47.21
CA HIS A 3 -42.90 42.88 -48.29
C HIS A 3 -43.48 44.28 -48.04
N LEU A 4 -43.02 44.92 -46.96
CA LEU A 4 -42.56 46.31 -47.03
C LEU A 4 -41.10 46.32 -46.56
N HIS A 5 -40.15 46.05 -47.46
CA HIS A 5 -39.51 47.05 -48.33
C HIS A 5 -38.68 48.03 -47.48
N ARG A 6 -37.33 48.00 -47.47
CA ARG A 6 -36.35 47.87 -48.58
C ARG A 6 -36.65 48.92 -49.65
N GLN A 7 -35.77 49.91 -49.82
CA GLN A 7 -35.91 51.15 -50.63
C GLN A 7 -36.46 52.39 -49.88
N ILE A 8 -35.75 52.83 -48.83
CA ILE A 8 -35.08 54.16 -48.93
C ILE A 8 -33.57 53.97 -48.69
N ALA A 9 -32.94 53.05 -49.42
CA ALA A 9 -31.92 53.47 -50.40
C ALA A 9 -32.20 54.78 -51.17
N THR A 10 -31.12 55.36 -51.72
CA THR A 10 -31.14 56.32 -52.84
C THR A 10 -31.89 57.66 -52.66
N LEU A 11 -31.78 58.33 -51.50
CA LEU A 11 -32.21 59.75 -51.39
C LEU A 11 -31.45 60.64 -50.38
N ALA A 12 -30.23 60.28 -49.97
CA ALA A 12 -29.35 61.15 -49.18
C ALA A 12 -27.86 61.10 -49.58
N VAL A 13 -27.53 60.53 -50.75
CA VAL A 13 -26.17 60.51 -51.33
C VAL A 13 -25.79 61.88 -51.95
N LEU A 14 -26.66 62.89 -51.82
CA LEU A 14 -26.59 64.15 -52.61
C LEU A 14 -26.52 65.44 -51.77
N THR A 15 -26.17 65.36 -50.48
CA THR A 15 -25.86 66.53 -49.65
C THR A 15 -24.79 66.20 -48.62
N LEU A 16 -23.65 66.88 -48.54
CA LEU A 16 -22.95 67.74 -49.52
C LEU A 16 -21.47 67.76 -49.07
N PHE A 17 -20.53 67.13 -49.76
CA PHE A 17 -19.80 67.70 -50.90
C PHE A 17 -19.22 69.13 -50.71
N ILE A 18 -18.58 69.36 -49.56
CA ILE A 18 -17.53 70.38 -49.35
C ILE A 18 -16.36 69.63 -48.65
N VAL A 19 -15.34 69.15 -49.38
CA VAL A 19 -14.02 69.80 -49.60
C VAL A 19 -13.25 70.00 -48.27
N SER A 20 -12.06 69.45 -48.01
CA SER A 20 -11.16 68.49 -48.73
C SER A 20 -10.30 67.70 -47.69
N THR A 21 -9.24 66.92 -47.93
CA THR A 21 -8.36 66.55 -49.09
C THR A 21 -7.74 65.15 -48.79
N LEU A 22 -7.48 64.25 -49.76
CA LEU A 22 -6.15 63.93 -50.35
C LEU A 22 -4.94 64.02 -49.39
N SER A 23 -4.13 62.97 -49.16
CA SER A 23 -3.94 61.65 -49.83
C SER A 23 -3.59 60.55 -48.79
N ALA A 24 -3.18 59.29 -49.04
CA ALA A 24 -2.71 58.59 -50.25
C ALA A 24 -3.05 57.06 -50.26
N PHE A 25 -2.05 56.18 -50.45
CA PHE A 25 -2.10 54.71 -50.58
C PHE A 25 -1.39 54.02 -49.38
N TYR A 26 -1.72 52.82 -48.86
CA TYR A 26 -2.02 51.50 -49.48
C TYR A 26 -0.78 50.82 -50.13
N LEU A 27 -0.54 49.50 -50.04
CA LEU A 27 -1.23 48.39 -49.36
C LEU A 27 -0.23 47.22 -49.08
N THR A 28 -0.70 46.15 -48.44
CA THR A 28 -0.04 44.83 -48.24
C THR A 28 0.01 44.02 -49.56
N THR A 29 0.54 42.78 -49.70
CA THR A 29 0.87 41.66 -48.78
C THR A 29 1.77 40.63 -49.50
N THR A 30 2.53 39.81 -48.75
CA THR A 30 2.98 38.40 -49.04
C THR A 30 3.35 37.94 -50.47
N SER A 31 4.59 37.40 -50.64
CA SER A 31 4.85 35.95 -50.91
C SER A 31 6.18 35.66 -51.62
N GLU A 32 6.92 34.68 -51.07
CA GLU A 32 7.82 33.69 -51.69
C GLU A 32 8.87 34.01 -52.80
N VAL A 33 10.12 33.64 -52.48
CA VAL A 33 11.07 32.82 -53.30
C VAL A 33 12.00 33.50 -54.33
N THR A 34 13.16 32.86 -54.51
CA THR A 34 14.27 33.02 -55.50
C THR A 34 15.27 34.19 -55.37
N SER A 35 16.46 33.81 -54.90
CA SER A 35 17.81 34.19 -55.36
C SER A 35 18.02 35.18 -56.51
N GLU A 36 18.98 36.09 -56.34
CA GLU A 36 20.07 36.30 -57.32
C GLU A 36 21.32 36.97 -56.68
N HIS A 37 22.40 37.13 -57.44
CA HIS A 37 23.72 37.57 -56.95
C HIS A 37 23.79 39.05 -56.51
N PRO A 38 24.63 39.40 -55.51
CA PRO A 38 25.04 40.79 -55.29
C PRO A 38 26.01 41.22 -56.41
N GLN A 39 25.66 42.26 -57.16
CA GLN A 39 26.61 42.93 -58.07
C GLN A 39 27.42 44.01 -57.35
N VAL A 40 28.65 44.17 -57.82
CA VAL A 40 29.64 45.18 -57.40
C VAL A 40 29.06 46.59 -57.42
N ALA A 41 29.25 47.32 -56.33
CA ALA A 41 29.16 48.78 -56.28
C ALA A 41 30.56 49.39 -56.15
N VAL A 42 30.89 50.37 -56.99
CA VAL A 42 32.17 51.10 -56.95
C VAL A 42 32.05 52.28 -55.98
N PRO A 43 33.01 52.51 -55.07
CA PRO A 43 32.95 53.65 -54.15
C PRO A 43 33.44 54.96 -54.80
N GLU A 44 32.81 56.08 -54.41
CA GLU A 44 33.42 57.41 -54.43
C GLU A 44 33.32 58.05 -53.03
N PRO A 45 34.26 58.96 -52.65
CA PRO A 45 34.65 59.11 -51.25
C PRO A 45 33.95 60.26 -50.51
N ALA A 46 33.86 60.11 -49.18
CA ALA A 46 33.54 61.19 -48.24
C ALA A 46 34.66 61.31 -47.18
N LEU A 47 35.33 62.46 -47.15
CA LEU A 47 36.38 62.76 -46.16
C LEU A 47 35.80 63.51 -44.96
N SER A 48 35.79 62.88 -43.77
CA SER A 48 36.57 63.36 -42.61
C SER A 48 36.12 62.70 -41.28
N GLN A 49 37.11 62.34 -40.45
CA GLN A 49 37.00 62.06 -39.00
C GLN A 49 36.04 60.94 -38.55
N SER A 50 36.64 59.80 -38.23
CA SER A 50 36.06 58.79 -37.33
C SER A 50 37.20 58.14 -36.56
N GLN A 51 37.47 58.61 -35.35
CA GLN A 51 38.40 57.96 -34.42
C GLN A 51 37.81 56.59 -34.07
N VAL A 52 38.43 55.51 -34.56
CA VAL A 52 37.79 54.19 -34.55
C VAL A 52 37.93 53.56 -33.17
N ASN A 53 36.91 53.77 -32.34
CA ASN A 53 36.82 53.16 -31.02
C ASN A 53 36.56 51.65 -31.17
N LEU A 54 37.58 50.83 -30.92
CA LEU A 54 37.49 49.37 -30.90
C LEU A 54 37.27 48.92 -29.45
N SER A 55 36.39 47.93 -29.24
CA SER A 55 36.15 47.32 -27.94
C SER A 55 36.51 45.84 -28.03
N ILE A 56 37.59 45.46 -27.35
CA ILE A 56 38.08 44.09 -27.33
C ILE A 56 37.30 43.32 -26.26
N PRO A 57 36.76 42.12 -26.56
CA PRO A 57 36.02 41.33 -25.60
C PRO A 57 36.94 40.64 -24.57
N TYR A 58 36.39 40.43 -23.38
CA TYR A 58 36.90 39.45 -22.44
C TYR A 58 36.50 38.03 -22.89
N VAL A 59 37.42 37.08 -22.76
CA VAL A 59 37.19 35.64 -22.84
C VAL A 59 37.64 34.97 -21.55
N ASP A 60 36.92 33.93 -21.10
CA ASP A 60 37.27 33.16 -19.90
C ASP A 60 38.51 32.30 -20.11
N GLU A 61 38.61 31.65 -21.27
CA GLU A 61 39.77 30.90 -21.74
C GLU A 61 39.96 31.14 -23.25
N HIS A 62 41.20 31.37 -23.68
CA HIS A 62 41.53 31.41 -25.11
C HIS A 62 41.88 29.98 -25.56
N TYR A 63 41.09 29.45 -26.49
CA TYR A 63 41.16 28.04 -26.89
C TYR A 63 42.17 27.76 -28.02
N GLY A 64 42.80 28.79 -28.57
CA GLY A 64 43.86 28.68 -29.57
C GLY A 64 45.27 28.55 -28.98
N TYR A 65 46.25 28.53 -29.88
CA TYR A 65 47.68 28.64 -29.55
C TYR A 65 48.31 29.59 -30.56
N ALA A 66 49.17 30.52 -30.12
CA ALA A 66 50.00 31.29 -31.04
C ALA A 66 50.95 30.34 -31.79
N ASP A 67 50.52 29.87 -32.95
CA ASP A 67 51.12 28.81 -33.77
C ASP A 67 51.45 29.29 -35.20
N GLY A 68 51.06 30.52 -35.51
CA GLY A 68 51.41 31.29 -36.69
C GLY A 68 50.33 31.26 -37.77
N ILE A 69 49.19 30.59 -37.54
CA ILE A 69 48.18 30.32 -38.57
C ILE A 69 46.78 30.66 -38.04
N ILE A 70 46.55 31.97 -37.86
CA ILE A 70 45.28 32.59 -37.42
C ILE A 70 44.06 31.95 -38.09
N ASP A 71 43.22 31.30 -37.29
CA ASP A 71 42.03 30.60 -37.77
C ASP A 71 40.74 31.44 -37.73
N PRO A 72 39.77 31.23 -38.66
CA PRO A 72 38.58 32.09 -38.79
C PRO A 72 37.62 32.12 -37.60
N TYR A 73 37.84 31.26 -36.59
CA TYR A 73 37.02 31.10 -35.39
C TYR A 73 37.86 31.07 -34.10
N GLU A 74 39.16 31.37 -34.19
CA GLU A 74 40.11 31.31 -33.07
C GLU A 74 40.07 32.55 -32.17
N TYR A 75 39.66 33.68 -32.74
CA TYR A 75 39.51 34.96 -32.04
C TYR A 75 38.09 35.49 -32.21
N SER A 76 37.48 35.87 -31.09
CA SER A 76 36.13 36.42 -30.99
C SER A 76 35.95 37.80 -31.64
N TYR A 77 37.04 38.55 -31.89
CA TYR A 77 37.01 39.87 -32.51
C TYR A 77 38.14 40.08 -33.53
N ASN A 78 37.83 40.76 -34.64
CA ASN A 78 38.81 41.19 -35.64
C ASN A 78 38.45 42.54 -36.29
N TYR A 79 39.47 43.21 -36.83
CA TYR A 79 39.37 44.51 -37.51
C TYR A 79 40.45 44.63 -38.60
N THR A 80 40.10 45.09 -39.81
CA THR A 80 41.05 45.41 -40.88
C THR A 80 41.37 46.90 -40.90
N ASP A 81 42.62 47.27 -40.70
CA ASP A 81 43.08 48.66 -40.84
C ASP A 81 43.04 49.09 -42.31
N PRO A 82 42.34 50.18 -42.66
CA PRO A 82 42.07 50.55 -44.06
C PRO A 82 43.26 51.23 -44.77
N VAL A 83 44.38 51.47 -44.09
CA VAL A 83 45.58 52.14 -44.64
C VAL A 83 46.67 51.12 -44.96
N THR A 84 46.89 50.18 -44.05
CA THR A 84 47.86 49.08 -44.17
C THR A 84 47.27 47.82 -44.77
N GLY A 85 45.95 47.61 -44.67
CA GLY A 85 45.30 46.35 -45.03
C GLY A 85 45.59 45.21 -44.06
N ILE A 86 46.31 45.46 -42.95
CA ILE A 86 46.54 44.44 -41.91
C ILE A 86 45.20 44.17 -41.21
N THR A 87 44.84 42.90 -41.12
CA THR A 87 43.72 42.48 -40.25
C THR A 87 44.28 42.03 -38.92
N VAL A 88 43.88 42.72 -37.86
CA VAL A 88 44.24 42.40 -36.48
C VAL A 88 43.08 41.68 -35.79
N PHE A 89 43.40 40.62 -35.08
CA PHE A 89 42.51 39.77 -34.30
C PHE A 89 42.90 39.95 -32.83
N MET A 90 41.93 40.11 -31.92
CA MET A 90 42.21 40.40 -30.51
C MET A 90 41.15 39.87 -29.56
N GLU A 91 41.57 39.34 -28.41
CA GLU A 91 40.75 39.09 -27.23
C GLU A 91 41.60 39.07 -25.96
N HIS A 92 41.01 39.14 -24.76
CA HIS A 92 41.80 39.11 -23.51
C HIS A 92 41.15 38.31 -22.39
N ASN A 93 41.95 37.63 -21.56
CA ASN A 93 41.50 37.02 -20.31
C ASN A 93 41.78 37.92 -19.08
N SER A 94 41.91 39.23 -19.30
CA SER A 94 42.29 40.25 -18.30
C SER A 94 43.74 40.18 -17.78
N THR A 95 44.49 39.13 -18.13
CA THR A 95 45.91 38.97 -17.76
C THR A 95 46.80 38.94 -19.00
N VAL A 96 46.32 38.27 -20.06
CA VAL A 96 46.93 38.14 -21.38
C VAL A 96 46.00 38.76 -22.41
N LEU A 97 46.58 39.49 -23.35
CA LEU A 97 45.98 39.95 -24.60
C LEU A 97 46.49 39.04 -25.71
N PHE A 98 45.58 38.30 -26.33
CA PHE A 98 45.84 37.40 -27.45
C PHE A 98 45.72 38.22 -28.73
N VAL A 99 46.75 38.21 -29.59
CA VAL A 99 46.80 39.03 -30.82
C VAL A 99 47.23 38.21 -32.03
N GLY A 100 46.39 38.19 -33.07
CA GLY A 100 46.77 37.74 -34.41
C GLY A 100 46.93 38.94 -35.36
N LEU A 101 47.99 38.99 -36.17
CA LEU A 101 48.20 39.96 -37.24
C LEU A 101 48.30 39.25 -38.59
N LYS A 102 47.37 39.56 -39.50
CA LYS A 102 47.37 39.07 -40.88
C LYS A 102 47.72 40.22 -41.82
N ALA A 103 48.99 40.33 -42.23
CA ALA A 103 49.55 41.47 -42.93
C ALA A 103 49.79 41.19 -44.43
N PRO A 104 49.44 42.11 -45.35
CA PRO A 104 49.63 41.94 -46.80
C PRO A 104 51.09 42.23 -47.21
N THR A 105 51.99 41.37 -46.77
CA THR A 105 53.45 41.46 -46.97
C THR A 105 54.09 40.07 -47.01
N SER A 106 55.41 40.03 -47.24
CA SER A 106 56.27 38.85 -47.09
C SER A 106 57.57 39.26 -46.38
N GLY A 107 57.41 39.86 -45.20
CA GLY A 107 58.44 40.59 -44.46
C GLY A 107 57.92 40.95 -43.07
N TRP A 108 58.51 41.94 -42.40
CA TRP A 108 58.06 42.27 -41.04
C TRP A 108 56.72 43.01 -41.00
N ALA A 109 55.90 42.69 -39.99
CA ALA A 109 54.78 43.51 -39.54
C ALA A 109 54.91 43.79 -38.04
N ALA A 110 54.30 44.88 -37.56
CA ALA A 110 54.41 45.32 -36.18
C ALA A 110 53.10 45.93 -35.67
N ILE A 111 52.90 45.80 -34.35
CA ILE A 111 51.82 46.40 -33.59
C ILE A 111 52.43 47.21 -32.44
N GLY A 112 51.91 48.41 -32.18
CA GLY A 112 52.36 49.21 -31.05
C GLY A 112 51.26 50.12 -30.50
N TRP A 113 51.40 50.54 -29.25
CA TRP A 113 50.40 51.32 -28.51
C TRP A 113 51.03 52.36 -27.57
N LYS A 114 50.27 53.40 -27.23
CA LYS A 114 50.66 54.36 -26.17
C LYS A 114 49.72 54.30 -24.98
N SER A 115 50.14 54.95 -23.90
CA SER A 115 49.26 55.24 -22.76
C SER A 115 48.04 56.07 -23.21
N PRO A 116 46.91 56.05 -22.48
CA PRO A 116 45.67 56.72 -22.90
C PRO A 116 45.73 58.22 -23.17
N ASN A 117 46.82 58.91 -22.78
CA ASN A 117 47.04 60.33 -23.04
C ASN A 117 48.09 60.60 -24.15
N GLY A 118 48.69 59.55 -24.73
CA GLY A 118 49.70 59.67 -25.78
C GLY A 118 49.10 59.97 -27.16
N THR A 119 49.91 60.50 -28.07
CA THR A 119 49.53 60.73 -29.47
C THR A 119 50.62 60.25 -30.42
N TYR A 120 50.24 59.83 -31.62
CA TYR A 120 51.17 59.54 -32.72
C TYR A 120 51.37 60.74 -33.65
N THR A 121 50.46 61.72 -33.65
CA THR A 121 50.41 62.78 -34.68
C THR A 121 51.58 63.76 -34.59
N SER A 122 52.05 64.08 -33.38
CA SER A 122 53.22 64.95 -33.15
C SER A 122 54.49 64.16 -32.85
N ASP A 123 54.36 62.99 -32.24
CA ASP A 123 55.46 62.31 -31.57
C ASP A 123 55.99 61.13 -32.43
N GLY A 124 55.24 60.71 -33.46
CA GLY A 124 55.45 59.42 -34.13
C GLY A 124 55.40 58.29 -33.12
N ILE A 125 56.29 57.31 -33.23
CA ILE A 125 56.36 56.18 -32.29
C ILE A 125 57.02 56.53 -30.93
N ASN A 126 57.51 57.75 -30.71
CA ASN A 126 58.20 58.10 -29.47
C ASN A 126 57.29 57.94 -28.23
N GLY A 127 57.65 57.05 -27.30
CA GLY A 127 56.82 56.69 -26.15
C GLY A 127 55.62 55.80 -26.48
N SER A 128 55.73 54.92 -27.48
CA SER A 128 54.91 53.71 -27.62
C SER A 128 55.74 52.46 -27.40
N ASP A 129 55.12 51.42 -26.84
CA ASP A 129 55.62 50.04 -26.92
C ASP A 129 55.32 49.50 -28.33
N ILE A 130 56.17 48.62 -28.86
CA ILE A 130 56.06 48.10 -30.22
C ILE A 130 56.64 46.69 -30.31
N ILE A 131 55.79 45.74 -30.67
CA ILE A 131 56.23 44.39 -31.04
C ILE A 131 56.32 44.31 -32.55
N TYR A 132 57.52 43.97 -33.06
CA TYR A 132 57.76 43.64 -34.47
C TYR A 132 57.86 42.12 -34.62
N GLY A 133 57.53 41.59 -35.80
CA GLY A 133 57.94 40.24 -36.17
C GLY A 133 57.81 39.92 -37.65
N ALA A 134 58.43 38.81 -38.05
CA ALA A 134 58.43 38.26 -39.40
C ALA A 134 58.48 36.73 -39.35
N ALA A 135 57.89 36.05 -40.33
CA ALA A 135 58.15 34.64 -40.59
C ALA A 135 59.36 34.52 -41.54
N PRO A 136 60.48 33.91 -41.14
CA PRO A 136 61.69 33.92 -41.95
C PRO A 136 61.73 32.80 -43.01
N GLY A 137 61.88 33.16 -44.28
CA GLY A 137 62.36 32.24 -45.32
C GLY A 137 61.41 31.95 -46.49
N THR A 138 60.97 30.68 -46.62
CA THR A 138 60.32 30.20 -47.86
C THR A 138 58.80 30.10 -47.69
N PRO A 139 58.00 30.67 -48.60
CA PRO A 139 56.54 30.61 -48.59
C PRO A 139 55.96 29.22 -48.28
N HIS A 140 55.12 29.17 -47.26
CA HIS A 140 54.41 27.99 -46.80
C HIS A 140 53.27 27.63 -47.76
N THR A 141 53.08 26.34 -48.03
CA THR A 141 52.04 25.87 -48.95
C THR A 141 50.70 25.69 -48.24
N SER A 142 49.61 26.06 -48.92
CA SER A 142 48.24 25.95 -48.40
C SER A 142 47.90 24.55 -47.86
N TYR A 143 47.51 24.48 -46.60
CA TYR A 143 47.23 23.23 -45.88
C TYR A 143 45.79 22.72 -46.09
N PRO A 144 45.55 21.40 -46.01
CA PRO A 144 44.20 20.83 -46.13
C PRO A 144 43.32 21.16 -44.91
N ARG A 145 42.04 21.45 -45.17
CA ARG A 145 41.00 21.69 -44.16
C ARG A 145 39.84 20.71 -44.30
N ILE A 146 39.16 20.42 -43.19
CA ILE A 146 37.96 19.58 -43.14
C ILE A 146 36.84 20.21 -43.98
N ASN A 147 36.30 19.43 -44.92
CA ASN A 147 35.08 19.76 -45.65
C ASN A 147 34.18 18.50 -45.73
N LEU A 148 32.95 18.65 -46.21
CA LEU A 148 31.95 17.57 -46.23
C LEU A 148 32.40 16.32 -47.00
N GLN A 149 33.30 16.46 -47.98
CA GLN A 149 33.83 15.37 -48.81
C GLN A 149 35.23 14.88 -48.34
N SER A 150 35.78 15.43 -47.26
CA SER A 150 36.99 14.88 -46.64
C SER A 150 36.70 13.51 -46.04
N THR A 151 37.60 12.55 -46.29
CA THR A 151 37.65 11.23 -45.63
C THR A 151 38.87 11.13 -44.73
N GLY A 152 38.99 10.05 -43.95
CA GLY A 152 40.16 9.79 -43.12
C GLY A 152 40.34 10.80 -41.99
N ILE A 153 39.26 11.37 -41.47
CA ILE A 153 39.31 12.43 -40.45
C ILE A 153 39.42 11.79 -39.06
N ILE A 154 40.37 12.25 -38.26
CA ILE A 154 40.38 12.01 -36.81
C ILE A 154 40.34 13.37 -36.12
N VAL A 155 39.34 13.56 -35.26
CA VAL A 155 39.26 14.69 -34.34
C VAL A 155 39.18 14.13 -32.94
N HIS A 156 40.18 14.46 -32.13
CA HIS A 156 40.20 14.19 -30.71
C HIS A 156 39.22 15.12 -30.01
N TYR A 157 38.46 14.64 -29.02
CA TYR A 157 37.50 15.45 -28.27
C TYR A 157 37.49 15.12 -26.77
N LYS A 158 37.18 16.15 -25.99
CA LYS A 158 36.83 16.08 -24.57
C LYS A 158 35.45 16.68 -24.37
N LEU A 159 34.62 15.97 -23.63
CA LEU A 159 33.21 16.25 -23.42
C LEU A 159 32.96 16.56 -21.95
N TYR A 160 32.41 17.73 -21.66
CA TYR A 160 32.14 18.22 -20.31
C TYR A 160 30.65 18.50 -20.11
N MET A 161 30.17 18.32 -18.89
CA MET A 161 28.93 18.94 -18.41
C MET A 161 29.16 20.42 -18.14
N ARG A 162 28.11 21.24 -18.24
CA ARG A 162 28.08 22.69 -17.95
C ARG A 162 28.67 23.10 -16.59
N ASN A 163 28.80 22.17 -15.64
CA ASN A 163 29.45 22.37 -14.34
C ASN A 163 30.99 22.11 -14.31
N GLY A 164 31.60 21.82 -15.46
CA GLY A 164 33.04 21.51 -15.61
C GLY A 164 33.41 20.03 -15.41
N THR A 165 32.45 19.12 -15.24
CA THR A 165 32.73 17.69 -15.08
C THR A 165 33.02 17.02 -16.42
N LEU A 166 34.24 16.49 -16.60
CA LEU A 166 34.59 15.67 -17.76
C LEU A 166 33.78 14.36 -17.76
N LEU A 167 32.99 14.13 -18.81
CA LEU A 167 32.21 12.93 -19.06
C LEU A 167 32.96 11.89 -19.90
N GLN A 168 33.62 12.35 -20.97
CA GLN A 168 34.21 11.48 -21.98
C GLN A 168 35.40 12.15 -22.67
N GLU A 169 36.38 11.34 -23.06
CA GLU A 169 37.53 11.71 -23.88
C GLU A 169 37.74 10.61 -24.92
N GLY A 170 38.05 10.96 -26.16
CA GLY A 170 38.20 10.00 -27.27
C GLY A 170 38.30 10.68 -28.64
N ASP A 171 38.10 9.90 -29.70
CA ASP A 171 38.25 10.39 -31.09
C ASP A 171 36.97 10.14 -31.90
N ALA A 172 36.49 11.16 -32.64
CA ALA A 172 35.34 11.09 -33.54
C ALA A 172 35.41 12.17 -34.64
N PRO A 173 35.41 11.83 -35.95
CA PRO A 173 35.27 10.49 -36.53
C PRO A 173 36.46 9.56 -36.24
N SER A 174 36.28 8.27 -36.56
CA SER A 174 37.23 7.19 -36.25
C SER A 174 38.40 7.06 -37.24
N GLY A 175 38.55 7.97 -38.19
CA GLY A 175 39.66 7.96 -39.15
C GLY A 175 39.53 7.02 -40.35
N ASP A 176 38.33 6.48 -40.63
CA ASP A 176 38.06 5.67 -41.82
C ASP A 176 38.29 6.48 -43.10
N ASP A 177 39.08 5.92 -44.02
CA ASP A 177 39.49 6.56 -45.28
C ASP A 177 38.44 6.43 -46.40
N GLU A 178 37.40 5.58 -46.23
CA GLU A 178 36.30 5.41 -47.19
C GLU A 178 35.05 6.26 -46.86
N THR A 179 34.85 6.69 -45.61
CA THR A 179 33.70 7.52 -45.22
C THR A 179 33.98 9.02 -45.36
N THR A 180 33.05 9.74 -45.98
CA THR A 180 33.04 11.21 -46.06
C THR A 180 32.32 11.80 -44.86
N LEU A 181 32.80 12.91 -44.27
CA LEU A 181 32.20 13.56 -43.10
C LEU A 181 30.68 13.74 -43.20
N GLU A 182 30.15 14.08 -44.39
CA GLU A 182 28.71 14.17 -44.65
C GLU A 182 27.92 12.94 -44.16
N LYS A 183 28.47 11.74 -44.38
CA LYS A 183 27.86 10.42 -44.11
C LYS A 183 28.16 9.88 -42.71
N GLU A 184 29.04 10.53 -41.94
CA GLU A 184 29.38 10.09 -40.59
C GLU A 184 28.16 10.10 -39.66
N ASN A 185 28.02 9.08 -38.83
CA ASN A 185 26.90 8.92 -37.90
C ASN A 185 27.15 9.69 -36.59
N LEU A 186 27.34 11.00 -36.72
CA LEU A 186 27.61 11.96 -35.65
C LEU A 186 26.54 13.06 -35.64
N LEU A 187 26.36 13.70 -34.48
CA LEU A 187 25.42 14.82 -34.28
C LEU A 187 25.65 15.91 -35.35
N SER A 188 24.56 16.41 -35.95
CA SER A 188 24.63 17.42 -37.01
C SER A 188 25.34 18.71 -36.55
N ALA A 189 25.14 19.11 -35.29
CA ALA A 189 25.84 20.24 -34.69
C ALA A 189 27.35 19.98 -34.58
N TYR A 190 27.78 18.81 -34.11
CA TYR A 190 29.19 18.41 -34.07
C TYR A 190 29.84 18.44 -35.46
N LYS A 191 29.16 17.89 -36.48
CA LYS A 191 29.65 17.88 -37.87
C LYS A 191 29.75 19.28 -38.50
N GLN A 192 28.90 20.23 -38.08
CA GLN A 192 29.04 21.64 -38.45
C GLN A 192 30.19 22.31 -37.71
N ALA A 193 30.34 22.02 -36.41
CA ALA A 193 31.34 22.64 -35.55
C ALA A 193 32.79 22.25 -35.89
N ILE A 194 33.05 21.02 -36.35
CA ILE A 194 34.39 20.61 -36.84
C ILE A 194 34.68 21.00 -38.30
N LEU A 195 33.74 21.65 -39.00
CA LEU A 195 33.90 22.00 -40.41
C LEU A 195 34.88 23.18 -40.57
N GLY A 196 35.72 23.10 -41.62
CA GLY A 196 36.75 24.09 -41.91
C GLY A 196 38.03 23.94 -41.10
N MET A 197 38.07 23.05 -40.10
CA MET A 197 39.26 22.92 -39.24
C MET A 197 40.49 22.38 -40.00
N ARG A 198 41.69 22.84 -39.65
CA ARG A 198 42.99 22.24 -40.05
C ARG A 198 43.50 21.26 -38.99
N ILE A 199 44.48 20.42 -39.34
CA ILE A 199 45.24 19.61 -38.36
C ILE A 199 45.94 20.57 -37.38
N GLY A 200 45.95 20.23 -36.09
CA GLY A 200 46.51 21.06 -35.01
C GLY A 200 45.54 22.09 -34.43
N GLU A 201 44.52 22.52 -35.20
CA GLU A 201 43.52 23.48 -34.73
C GLU A 201 42.72 22.89 -33.56
N VAL A 202 42.61 23.68 -32.50
CA VAL A 202 41.75 23.45 -31.35
C VAL A 202 40.49 24.30 -31.52
N ARG A 203 39.32 23.78 -31.13
CA ARG A 203 38.07 24.56 -31.13
C ARG A 203 37.21 24.17 -29.92
N HIS A 204 36.55 25.15 -29.33
CA HIS A 204 35.53 24.98 -28.31
C HIS A 204 34.15 25.22 -28.91
N PHE A 205 33.15 24.43 -28.51
CA PHE A 205 31.74 24.72 -28.79
C PHE A 205 30.81 23.96 -27.83
N ILE A 206 29.60 24.50 -27.64
CA ILE A 206 28.54 23.82 -26.90
C ILE A 206 27.51 23.28 -27.90
N ILE A 207 27.06 22.04 -27.69
CA ILE A 207 25.84 21.50 -28.30
C ILE A 207 24.72 21.59 -27.24
N PRO A 208 23.72 22.47 -27.40
CA PRO A 208 22.59 22.54 -26.49
C PRO A 208 21.77 21.26 -26.51
N ALA A 209 21.10 20.94 -25.41
CA ALA A 209 20.30 19.72 -25.24
C ALA A 209 19.34 19.45 -26.43
N GLU A 210 18.64 20.49 -26.91
CA GLU A 210 17.72 20.41 -28.07
C GLU A 210 18.37 19.98 -29.40
N LYS A 211 19.70 20.10 -29.54
CA LYS A 211 20.49 19.69 -30.72
C LYS A 211 21.38 18.46 -30.46
N GLY A 212 21.39 17.96 -29.22
CA GLY A 212 22.17 16.82 -28.75
C GLY A 212 21.33 15.54 -28.61
N TYR A 213 21.32 14.96 -27.41
CA TYR A 213 20.61 13.72 -27.10
C TYR A 213 19.13 14.00 -26.80
N THR A 214 18.29 13.89 -27.83
CA THR A 214 16.86 14.26 -27.76
C THR A 214 15.91 13.09 -27.46
N SER A 215 16.42 11.89 -27.18
CA SER A 215 15.62 10.71 -26.80
C SER A 215 15.64 10.49 -25.29
N GLU A 216 14.47 10.38 -24.64
CA GLU A 216 14.32 10.10 -23.19
C GLU A 216 14.95 8.75 -22.74
N SER A 217 15.43 7.93 -23.68
CA SER A 217 16.21 6.70 -23.41
C SER A 217 17.70 6.93 -23.15
N ASP A 218 18.26 8.08 -23.53
CA ASP A 218 19.70 8.33 -23.51
C ASP A 218 20.15 8.89 -22.16
N ALA A 219 21.29 8.42 -21.66
CA ALA A 219 21.83 8.83 -20.36
C ALA A 219 22.32 10.29 -20.30
N LEU A 220 22.30 11.01 -21.42
CA LEU A 220 22.62 12.43 -21.57
C LEU A 220 21.41 13.25 -22.06
N TYR A 221 20.19 12.68 -21.97
CA TYR A 221 18.98 13.37 -22.37
C TYR A 221 18.73 14.63 -21.53
N GLY A 222 18.60 15.77 -22.21
CA GLY A 222 18.34 17.06 -21.56
C GLY A 222 19.58 17.80 -21.05
N GLU A 223 20.77 17.24 -21.23
CA GLU A 223 22.03 17.87 -20.79
C GLU A 223 22.64 18.74 -21.90
N ASP A 224 23.10 19.94 -21.55
CA ASP A 224 23.96 20.76 -22.43
C ASP A 224 25.40 20.23 -22.41
N LEU A 225 26.00 20.12 -23.59
CA LEU A 225 27.27 19.42 -23.76
C LEU A 225 28.37 20.32 -24.33
N GLU A 226 29.42 20.51 -23.54
CA GLU A 226 30.59 21.33 -23.86
C GLU A 226 31.68 20.45 -24.49
N TYR A 227 32.11 20.79 -25.70
CA TYR A 227 33.12 20.06 -26.48
C TYR A 227 34.38 20.91 -26.66
N VAL A 228 35.52 20.38 -26.24
CA VAL A 228 36.85 20.82 -26.67
C VAL A 228 37.38 19.82 -27.67
N VAL A 229 37.66 20.24 -28.90
CA VAL A 229 38.09 19.37 -30.00
C VAL A 229 39.46 19.75 -30.56
N THR A 230 40.19 18.79 -31.13
CA THR A 230 41.49 19.00 -31.79
C THR A 230 41.65 18.05 -32.98
N VAL A 231 41.94 18.55 -34.19
CA VAL A 231 42.09 17.69 -35.37
C VAL A 231 43.50 17.08 -35.44
N THR A 232 43.58 15.77 -35.61
CA THR A 232 44.85 15.01 -35.62
C THR A 232 45.16 14.31 -36.95
N LYS A 233 44.15 14.04 -37.80
CA LYS A 233 44.31 13.45 -39.15
C LYS A 233 43.28 14.06 -40.11
N ILE A 234 43.70 14.35 -41.35
CA ILE A 234 42.80 14.61 -42.49
C ILE A 234 43.32 13.80 -43.68
N GLY A 235 42.56 12.79 -44.12
CA GLY A 235 42.96 11.88 -45.20
C GLY A 235 44.33 11.24 -44.92
N ALA A 236 45.24 11.27 -45.89
CA ALA A 236 46.60 10.74 -45.72
C ALA A 236 47.55 11.65 -44.90
N THR A 237 47.09 12.79 -44.37
CA THR A 237 47.94 13.79 -43.71
C THR A 237 47.76 13.76 -42.18
N THR A 238 48.89 13.75 -41.47
CA THR A 238 48.99 13.78 -39.99
C THR A 238 50.05 14.75 -39.47
N ALA A 239 50.69 15.54 -40.34
CA ALA A 239 51.64 16.57 -39.95
C ALA A 239 50.88 17.85 -39.57
N ASN A 240 51.25 18.50 -38.47
CA ASN A 240 50.65 19.78 -38.10
C ASN A 240 51.30 20.89 -38.95
N PRO A 241 50.52 21.72 -39.66
CA PRO A 241 51.02 22.95 -40.29
C PRO A 241 51.97 23.76 -39.40
N ALA A 242 51.65 23.89 -38.11
CA ALA A 242 52.40 24.68 -37.14
C ALA A 242 53.80 24.12 -36.82
N ASP A 243 54.07 22.83 -37.09
CA ASP A 243 55.41 22.23 -36.93
C ASP A 243 56.44 22.89 -37.87
N SER A 244 55.97 23.61 -38.90
CA SER A 244 56.81 24.36 -39.84
C SER A 244 56.94 25.85 -39.51
N SER A 245 55.99 26.42 -38.75
CA SER A 245 55.94 27.83 -38.39
C SER A 245 57.19 28.27 -37.62
N GLN A 246 57.68 29.47 -37.93
CA GLN A 246 58.77 30.11 -37.22
C GLN A 246 58.55 31.62 -37.19
N ILE A 247 58.89 32.26 -36.07
CA ILE A 247 58.89 33.71 -35.93
C ILE A 247 60.30 34.21 -35.56
N GLN A 248 60.67 35.35 -36.13
CA GLN A 248 61.59 36.28 -35.48
C GLN A 248 60.74 37.44 -34.96
N TYR A 249 60.94 37.87 -33.72
CA TYR A 249 60.26 39.03 -33.14
C TYR A 249 61.22 39.83 -32.25
N ILE A 250 60.86 41.07 -31.98
CA ILE A 250 61.46 41.92 -30.94
C ILE A 250 60.34 42.70 -30.24
N ASP A 251 60.47 42.87 -28.93
CA ASP A 251 59.73 43.87 -28.15
C ASP A 251 60.61 45.11 -27.97
N ALA A 252 60.03 46.30 -28.13
CA ALA A 252 60.81 47.54 -28.25
C ALA A 252 59.99 48.81 -27.96
N HIS A 253 60.54 49.73 -27.17
CA HIS A 253 59.99 51.08 -27.00
C HIS A 253 60.49 52.07 -28.06
N GLY A 254 59.59 52.92 -28.54
CA GLY A 254 59.90 53.99 -29.49
C GLY A 254 60.59 55.19 -28.83
N VAL A 255 61.69 55.67 -29.44
CA VAL A 255 62.54 56.79 -28.96
C VAL A 255 62.61 57.97 -29.94
N GLY A 256 61.82 57.92 -31.02
CA GLY A 256 61.78 58.95 -32.06
C GLY A 256 60.57 58.79 -32.98
N THR A 257 60.55 59.51 -34.09
CA THR A 257 59.40 59.50 -35.01
C THR A 257 59.18 58.12 -35.64
N VAL A 258 60.26 57.41 -35.99
CA VAL A 258 60.29 56.03 -36.50
C VAL A 258 61.53 55.26 -35.98
N GLN A 259 62.09 55.70 -34.85
CA GLN A 259 63.22 55.06 -34.18
C GLN A 259 62.75 54.35 -32.91
N TYR A 260 63.25 53.14 -32.67
CA TYR A 260 63.00 52.34 -31.47
C TYR A 260 64.32 51.91 -30.80
N VAL A 261 64.22 51.38 -29.59
CA VAL A 261 65.28 50.64 -28.89
C VAL A 261 64.67 49.31 -28.44
N VAL A 262 65.36 48.20 -28.71
CA VAL A 262 64.95 46.87 -28.23
C VAL A 262 65.14 46.80 -26.72
N ASP A 263 64.15 46.28 -26.00
CA ASP A 263 64.18 46.23 -24.55
C ASP A 263 65.05 45.08 -24.01
N ASP A 264 65.72 45.31 -22.88
CA ASP A 264 66.60 44.33 -22.22
C ASP A 264 65.80 43.12 -21.66
N ASP A 265 64.52 43.33 -21.33
CA ASP A 265 63.53 42.27 -21.08
C ASP A 265 62.66 42.08 -22.34
N GLN A 266 62.32 40.83 -22.65
CA GLN A 266 61.45 40.43 -23.77
C GLN A 266 60.30 39.52 -23.27
N SER A 267 60.18 39.32 -21.95
CA SER A 267 59.28 38.35 -21.34
C SER A 267 57.80 38.73 -21.40
N ARG A 268 57.48 39.95 -21.84
CA ARG A 268 56.10 40.39 -22.09
C ARG A 268 55.39 39.53 -23.15
N VAL A 269 56.13 39.00 -24.12
CA VAL A 269 55.62 38.05 -25.12
C VAL A 269 55.75 36.64 -24.56
N LEU A 270 54.63 36.09 -24.05
CA LEU A 270 54.58 34.79 -23.38
C LEU A 270 54.68 33.62 -24.36
N GLN A 271 54.11 33.79 -25.56
CA GLN A 271 54.18 32.87 -26.69
C GLN A 271 54.06 33.69 -27.96
N ALA A 272 54.79 33.32 -29.02
CA ALA A 272 54.61 33.88 -30.35
C ALA A 272 55.05 32.89 -31.44
N ASN A 273 54.39 32.95 -32.60
CA ASN A 273 54.79 32.16 -33.78
C ASN A 273 54.25 32.82 -35.08
N ALA A 274 54.72 32.37 -36.24
CA ALA A 274 54.40 33.00 -37.52
C ALA A 274 54.50 32.06 -38.74
N THR A 275 53.79 32.44 -39.81
CA THR A 275 53.90 31.86 -41.16
C THR A 275 53.85 32.96 -42.23
N ASP A 276 54.35 32.65 -43.43
CA ASP A 276 54.17 33.50 -44.63
C ASP A 276 53.81 32.64 -45.84
N ASP A 277 52.86 33.09 -46.67
CA ASP A 277 52.44 32.39 -47.90
C ASP A 277 53.05 32.95 -49.20
N GLY A 278 53.98 33.90 -49.08
CA GLY A 278 54.57 34.66 -50.20
C GLY A 278 53.75 35.88 -50.62
N SER A 279 52.64 36.15 -49.94
CA SER A 279 51.78 37.32 -50.16
C SER A 279 51.13 37.87 -48.88
N ILE A 280 50.97 37.03 -47.87
CA ILE A 280 50.44 37.37 -46.55
C ILE A 280 51.31 36.71 -45.48
N THR A 281 51.89 37.55 -44.62
CA THR A 281 52.54 37.15 -43.37
C THR A 281 51.50 37.12 -42.25
N GLN A 282 51.48 36.05 -41.47
CA GLN A 282 50.65 35.88 -40.28
C GLN A 282 51.55 35.79 -39.05
N LEU A 283 51.31 36.64 -38.05
CA LEU A 283 52.04 36.68 -36.79
C LEU A 283 51.06 36.52 -35.63
N GLU A 284 51.43 35.80 -34.58
CA GLU A 284 50.60 35.65 -33.39
C GLU A 284 51.40 35.87 -32.12
N TYR A 285 50.77 36.52 -31.13
CA TYR A 285 51.41 36.95 -29.88
C TYR A 285 50.45 36.81 -28.69
N PHE A 286 50.92 36.18 -27.62
CA PHE A 286 50.25 36.17 -26.33
C PHE A 286 50.96 37.19 -25.42
N ILE A 287 50.42 38.40 -25.35
CA ILE A 287 51.05 39.56 -24.72
C ILE A 287 50.57 39.69 -23.27
N GLN A 288 51.49 39.74 -22.31
CA GLN A 288 51.14 40.05 -20.92
C GLN A 288 50.63 41.50 -20.82
N MET A 289 49.39 41.67 -20.36
CA MET A 289 48.74 42.99 -20.32
C MET A 289 49.41 43.93 -19.32
N ASN A 290 49.84 43.40 -18.17
CA ASN A 290 50.57 44.14 -17.14
C ASN A 290 51.98 43.54 -16.98
N SER A 291 52.94 44.07 -17.71
CA SER A 291 54.35 43.67 -17.68
C SER A 291 55.06 44.04 -16.37
N THR A 292 56.33 43.62 -16.24
CA THR A 292 57.26 43.99 -15.17
C THR A 292 58.41 44.89 -15.62
N ASP A 293 58.58 45.16 -16.91
CA ASP A 293 59.52 46.21 -17.36
C ASP A 293 58.97 47.60 -16.95
N SER A 294 59.88 48.55 -16.79
CA SER A 294 59.61 49.97 -16.54
C SER A 294 59.46 50.82 -17.80
N ASN A 295 59.86 50.31 -18.97
CA ASN A 295 59.65 50.96 -20.27
C ASN A 295 58.23 50.65 -20.80
N ASP A 296 57.69 49.48 -20.46
CA ASP A 296 56.37 48.99 -20.87
C ASP A 296 55.19 49.82 -20.33
N ILE A 297 54.22 50.08 -21.21
CA ILE A 297 52.93 50.69 -20.89
C ILE A 297 51.90 49.60 -20.56
N PRO A 298 51.39 49.51 -19.31
CA PRO A 298 50.43 48.49 -18.93
C PRO A 298 49.04 48.73 -19.54
N LEU A 299 48.47 47.66 -20.09
CA LEU A 299 47.12 47.59 -20.62
C LEU A 299 46.17 47.19 -19.48
N LEU A 300 45.43 48.16 -18.95
CA LEU A 300 44.52 47.95 -17.83
C LEU A 300 43.14 47.49 -18.33
N ASN A 301 42.62 46.44 -17.70
CA ASN A 301 41.29 45.91 -17.99
C ASN A 301 40.18 46.84 -17.47
N SER A 302 39.89 47.91 -18.21
CA SER A 302 38.85 48.88 -17.89
C SER A 302 38.30 49.55 -19.15
N SER A 303 36.97 49.57 -19.26
CA SER A 303 36.24 50.24 -20.34
C SER A 303 36.24 51.77 -20.24
N GLU A 304 36.72 52.33 -19.11
CA GLU A 304 36.92 53.76 -18.91
C GLU A 304 38.18 54.29 -19.62
N MET A 305 39.17 53.42 -19.85
CA MET A 305 40.41 53.77 -20.54
C MET A 305 40.32 53.54 -22.05
N THR A 306 41.21 54.15 -22.82
CA THR A 306 41.29 53.95 -24.28
C THR A 306 42.74 54.13 -24.72
N TYR A 307 43.32 53.12 -25.32
CA TYR A 307 44.72 53.06 -25.73
C TYR A 307 44.80 53.29 -27.24
N PRO A 308 45.55 54.28 -27.74
CA PRO A 308 45.79 54.42 -29.18
C PRO A 308 46.80 53.36 -29.63
N PHE A 309 46.41 52.56 -30.62
CA PHE A 309 47.22 51.55 -31.29
C PHE A 309 47.50 51.94 -32.76
N ILE A 310 48.64 51.49 -33.29
CA ILE A 310 49.00 51.55 -34.71
C ILE A 310 49.46 50.17 -35.19
N LEU A 311 49.32 49.93 -36.50
CA LEU A 311 49.92 48.81 -37.20
C LEU A 311 50.93 49.35 -38.24
N MET A 312 51.99 48.59 -38.51
CA MET A 312 53.06 48.93 -39.46
C MET A 312 53.56 47.68 -40.18
N TYR A 313 54.09 47.80 -41.39
CA TYR A 313 54.80 46.69 -42.05
C TYR A 313 55.82 47.11 -43.11
N SER A 314 56.71 46.18 -43.47
CA SER A 314 57.71 46.25 -44.54
C SER A 314 57.71 44.96 -45.37
N PRO A 315 58.04 45.01 -46.69
CA PRO A 315 58.30 43.83 -47.52
C PRO A 315 59.73 43.27 -47.35
N ASP A 316 60.50 43.78 -46.39
CA ASP A 316 61.81 43.26 -45.99
C ASP A 316 61.64 42.53 -44.64
N GLU A 317 62.31 41.39 -44.45
CA GLU A 317 62.36 40.68 -43.16
C GLU A 317 63.17 41.48 -42.12
N ASN A 318 64.05 42.38 -42.55
CA ASN A 318 64.93 43.14 -41.67
C ASN A 318 64.19 44.27 -40.91
N PHE A 319 64.13 44.17 -39.58
CA PHE A 319 63.49 45.17 -38.70
C PHE A 319 64.14 46.57 -38.76
N ASP A 320 65.42 46.69 -39.15
CA ASP A 320 66.07 48.00 -39.38
C ASP A 320 65.51 48.75 -40.62
N SER A 321 64.65 48.12 -41.44
CA SER A 321 64.03 48.76 -42.61
C SER A 321 62.87 49.67 -42.19
N PHE A 322 62.72 50.82 -42.87
CA PHE A 322 61.57 51.70 -42.64
C PHE A 322 60.26 51.03 -43.08
N PRO A 323 59.13 51.25 -42.37
CA PRO A 323 57.82 50.75 -42.80
C PRO A 323 57.46 51.23 -44.21
N ALA A 324 56.98 50.32 -45.04
CA ALA A 324 56.39 50.62 -46.34
C ALA A 324 54.97 51.20 -46.19
N ALA A 325 54.25 50.81 -45.13
CA ALA A 325 52.99 51.42 -44.72
C ALA A 325 52.81 51.39 -43.19
N HIS A 326 51.99 52.31 -42.69
CA HIS A 326 51.58 52.40 -41.28
C HIS A 326 50.15 52.94 -41.17
N SER A 327 49.45 52.65 -40.07
CA SER A 327 48.15 53.25 -39.73
C SER A 327 48.23 54.78 -39.69
N ASP A 328 47.12 55.48 -39.95
CA ASP A 328 47.06 56.94 -39.91
C ASP A 328 47.31 57.48 -38.49
N TRP A 329 48.46 58.12 -38.28
CA TRP A 329 48.85 58.72 -36.99
C TRP A 329 47.97 59.91 -36.55
N SER A 330 47.14 60.46 -37.45
CA SER A 330 46.11 61.43 -37.10
C SER A 330 44.81 60.79 -36.61
N ASN A 331 44.63 59.49 -36.85
CA ASN A 331 43.42 58.72 -36.52
C ASN A 331 43.75 57.26 -36.14
N PRO A 332 44.58 57.01 -35.09
CA PRO A 332 44.96 55.66 -34.66
C PRO A 332 43.76 54.84 -34.15
N MET A 333 43.91 53.52 -34.09
CA MET A 333 42.91 52.61 -33.53
C MET A 333 42.74 52.89 -32.03
N ALA A 334 41.53 53.21 -31.57
CA ALA A 334 41.29 53.65 -30.20
C ALA A 334 40.71 52.49 -29.38
N ILE A 335 41.59 51.67 -28.79
CA ILE A 335 41.26 50.36 -28.24
C ILE A 335 40.84 50.43 -26.77
N ARG A 336 39.75 49.76 -26.42
CA ARG A 336 39.27 49.56 -25.04
C ARG A 336 39.20 48.08 -24.71
N PHE A 337 39.54 47.71 -23.48
CA PHE A 337 39.38 46.35 -22.96
C PHE A 337 38.09 46.28 -22.15
N VAL A 338 37.21 45.32 -22.48
CA VAL A 338 35.90 45.18 -21.84
C VAL A 338 36.03 44.17 -20.69
N PRO A 339 35.97 44.59 -19.42
CA PRO A 339 36.07 43.65 -18.31
C PRO A 339 34.87 42.70 -18.27
N ASN A 340 35.08 41.51 -17.69
CA ASN A 340 34.01 40.57 -17.40
C ASN A 340 32.92 41.20 -16.50
N ARG A 341 31.70 40.65 -16.54
CA ARG A 341 30.53 41.12 -15.79
C ARG A 341 30.02 40.05 -14.83
N GLU A 342 29.43 40.50 -13.73
CA GLU A 342 28.68 39.63 -12.83
C GLU A 342 27.40 39.12 -13.54
N PRO A 343 27.05 37.82 -13.45
CA PRO A 343 25.83 37.29 -14.05
C PRO A 343 24.56 37.98 -13.53
N VAL A 344 23.56 38.14 -14.41
CA VAL A 344 22.26 38.73 -14.04
C VAL A 344 21.35 37.66 -13.44
N LEU A 345 20.99 37.81 -12.16
CA LEU A 345 20.02 36.95 -11.47
C LEU A 345 18.60 37.55 -11.48
N ASP A 346 17.64 36.82 -12.05
CA ASP A 346 16.21 37.11 -11.87
C ASP A 346 15.52 35.97 -11.09
N VAL A 347 15.13 36.27 -9.85
CA VAL A 347 14.56 35.29 -8.92
C VAL A 347 13.05 35.25 -9.12
N LEU A 348 12.58 34.26 -9.87
CA LEU A 348 11.14 34.02 -10.11
C LEU A 348 10.48 33.46 -8.86
N SER A 349 11.14 32.52 -8.18
CA SER A 349 10.73 31.97 -6.90
C SER A 349 11.93 31.73 -5.96
N PRO A 350 11.89 32.16 -4.70
CA PRO A 350 10.75 32.81 -4.04
C PRO A 350 10.66 34.32 -4.32
N ILE A 351 9.44 34.82 -4.44
CA ILE A 351 9.14 36.25 -4.55
C ILE A 351 9.52 36.97 -3.24
N SER A 352 10.03 38.21 -3.32
CA SER A 352 10.37 39.00 -2.13
C SER A 352 9.16 39.20 -1.24
N ASP A 353 9.35 38.95 0.06
CA ASP A 353 8.33 39.05 1.11
C ASP A 353 7.12 38.12 0.85
N GLY A 354 7.34 37.09 0.02
CA GLY A 354 6.40 36.03 -0.30
C GLY A 354 6.19 35.07 0.86
N VAL A 355 5.11 34.30 0.75
CA VAL A 355 4.77 33.23 1.70
C VAL A 355 5.18 31.89 1.11
N LEU A 356 5.96 31.11 1.86
CA LEU A 356 6.24 29.72 1.47
C LEU A 356 5.18 28.79 2.05
N GLU A 357 4.62 27.94 1.19
CA GLU A 357 3.83 26.78 1.58
C GLU A 357 4.76 25.57 1.82
N TRP A 358 4.20 24.49 2.36
CA TRP A 358 4.87 23.23 2.73
C TRP A 358 5.99 22.80 1.79
N ILE A 359 5.71 22.73 0.49
CA ILE A 359 6.68 22.45 -0.56
C ILE A 359 6.72 23.65 -1.51
N THR A 360 7.92 24.16 -1.77
CA THR A 360 8.17 25.34 -2.62
C THR A 360 9.17 24.97 -3.70
N HIS A 361 8.87 25.33 -4.95
CA HIS A 361 9.88 25.32 -6.01
C HIS A 361 10.69 26.61 -5.95
N ILE A 362 12.02 26.49 -5.79
CA ILE A 362 12.98 27.56 -6.02
C ILE A 362 13.21 27.63 -7.53
N GLU A 363 13.09 28.81 -8.11
CA GLU A 363 13.17 29.06 -9.56
C GLU A 363 13.99 30.33 -9.81
N LEU A 364 15.17 30.14 -10.39
CA LEU A 364 16.14 31.20 -10.67
C LEU A 364 16.42 31.26 -12.18
N ASN A 365 16.02 32.35 -12.80
CA ASN A 365 16.39 32.68 -14.17
C ASN A 365 17.74 33.41 -14.16
N VAL A 366 18.58 33.15 -15.17
CA VAL A 366 19.91 33.74 -15.33
C VAL A 366 20.01 34.29 -16.75
N THR A 367 19.70 35.57 -16.91
CA THR A 367 19.30 36.17 -18.20
C THR A 367 20.44 36.86 -18.94
N ASP A 368 21.65 36.31 -18.90
CA ASP A 368 22.84 36.89 -19.54
C ASP A 368 23.59 35.80 -20.32
N ASP A 369 24.29 36.19 -21.40
CA ASP A 369 25.06 35.28 -22.26
C ASP A 369 26.31 34.71 -21.56
N THR A 370 26.54 35.07 -20.29
CA THR A 370 27.60 34.55 -19.43
C THR A 370 27.43 33.05 -19.15
N LEU A 371 28.49 32.27 -19.37
CA LEU A 371 28.53 30.83 -19.09
C LEU A 371 28.52 30.53 -17.58
N VAL A 372 27.34 30.59 -16.97
CA VAL A 372 27.12 30.18 -15.58
C VAL A 372 27.30 28.67 -15.44
N ARG A 373 28.36 28.28 -14.72
CA ARG A 373 28.73 26.88 -14.47
C ARG A 373 28.04 26.29 -13.24
N ARG A 374 27.65 27.13 -12.28
CA ARG A 374 26.93 26.71 -11.05
C ARG A 374 25.94 27.78 -10.60
N ALA A 375 24.77 27.35 -10.14
CA ALA A 375 23.89 28.16 -9.31
C ALA A 375 23.47 27.38 -8.06
N GLY A 376 23.12 28.08 -6.99
CA GLY A 376 22.84 27.48 -5.70
C GLY A 376 21.91 28.34 -4.85
N PHE A 377 21.40 27.75 -3.76
CA PHE A 377 20.63 28.45 -2.75
C PHE A 377 20.96 27.95 -1.33
N ARG A 378 20.50 28.68 -0.32
CA ARG A 378 20.45 28.25 1.09
C ARG A 378 19.38 29.05 1.84
N VAL A 379 18.90 28.51 2.95
CA VAL A 379 18.03 29.25 3.89
C VAL A 379 18.86 29.71 5.09
N ASP A 380 18.62 30.95 5.52
CA ASP A 380 19.27 31.64 6.64
C ASP A 380 20.81 31.54 6.66
N ASN A 381 21.35 30.63 7.49
CA ASN A 381 22.79 30.38 7.67
C ASN A 381 23.18 28.92 7.39
N GLU A 382 22.33 28.18 6.67
CA GLU A 382 22.58 26.79 6.30
C GLU A 382 23.66 26.65 5.21
N SER A 383 24.02 25.40 4.91
CA SER A 383 24.91 25.06 3.80
C SER A 383 24.28 25.41 2.45
N TRP A 384 25.12 25.75 1.48
CA TRP A 384 24.68 25.90 0.09
C TRP A 384 24.27 24.55 -0.51
N VAL A 385 23.16 24.55 -1.25
CA VAL A 385 22.62 23.45 -2.03
C VAL A 385 22.66 23.86 -3.51
N ASP A 386 23.27 23.06 -4.36
CA ASP A 386 23.33 23.32 -5.80
C ASP A 386 21.92 23.19 -6.42
N LEU A 387 21.53 24.18 -7.24
CA LEU A 387 20.34 24.14 -8.09
C LEU A 387 20.60 23.27 -9.33
N LYS A 388 19.55 22.81 -10.00
CA LYS A 388 19.65 22.09 -11.28
C LYS A 388 19.08 22.91 -12.42
N PHE A 389 19.81 23.04 -13.53
CA PHE A 389 19.28 23.65 -14.74
C PHE A 389 18.22 22.74 -15.39
N ASP A 390 17.05 23.30 -15.72
CA ASP A 390 15.98 22.64 -16.49
C ASP A 390 15.89 23.26 -17.89
N PHE A 391 16.39 22.52 -18.88
CA PHE A 391 16.37 22.88 -20.29
C PHE A 391 14.97 23.03 -20.90
N LYS A 392 13.89 22.62 -20.21
CA LYS A 392 12.51 22.81 -20.68
C LYS A 392 11.92 24.17 -20.28
N THR A 393 12.55 24.86 -19.33
CA THR A 393 12.11 26.17 -18.82
C THR A 393 13.21 27.24 -18.89
N ASP A 394 14.45 26.86 -19.15
CA ASP A 394 15.68 27.68 -19.05
C ASP A 394 15.95 28.21 -17.63
N LEU A 395 15.49 27.49 -16.60
CA LEU A 395 15.59 27.89 -15.20
C LEU A 395 16.52 26.99 -14.38
N TRP A 396 17.21 27.58 -13.40
CA TRP A 396 17.84 26.83 -12.31
C TRP A 396 16.81 26.58 -11.21
N THR A 397 16.50 25.30 -10.95
CA THR A 397 15.38 24.87 -10.12
C THR A 397 15.79 23.95 -8.96
N PHE A 398 15.00 23.95 -7.89
CA PHE A 398 15.06 22.98 -6.80
C PHE A 398 13.72 22.88 -6.07
N THR A 399 13.35 21.70 -5.53
CA THR A 399 12.11 21.53 -4.75
C THR A 399 12.42 21.48 -3.26
N LEU A 400 12.18 22.58 -2.56
CA LEU A 400 12.42 22.76 -1.14
C LEU A 400 11.22 22.26 -0.32
N ASP A 401 11.47 21.47 0.72
CA ASP A 401 10.54 21.29 1.84
C ASP A 401 10.75 22.46 2.82
N ALA A 402 9.71 23.29 2.98
CA ALA A 402 9.73 24.42 3.89
C ALA A 402 9.23 24.07 5.30
N SER A 403 8.71 22.86 5.51
CA SER A 403 8.09 22.42 6.78
C SER A 403 9.07 22.17 7.93
N VAL A 404 10.37 22.10 7.60
CA VAL A 404 11.48 22.04 8.56
C VAL A 404 11.74 23.39 9.25
N TYR A 405 11.25 24.49 8.69
CA TYR A 405 11.45 25.86 9.20
C TYR A 405 10.27 26.33 10.07
N GLU A 406 10.44 27.46 10.78
CA GLU A 406 9.49 27.91 11.80
C GLU A 406 8.29 28.68 11.18
N SER A 407 7.10 28.08 11.23
CA SER A 407 5.86 28.71 10.76
C SER A 407 5.59 30.06 11.43
N GLY A 408 5.47 31.11 10.63
CA GLY A 408 5.25 32.49 11.07
C GLY A 408 6.53 33.31 11.33
N SER A 409 7.71 32.69 11.28
CA SER A 409 8.99 33.40 11.29
C SER A 409 9.41 33.84 9.88
N VAL A 410 10.24 34.89 9.82
CA VAL A 410 10.81 35.40 8.57
C VAL A 410 12.17 34.76 8.35
N HIS A 411 12.30 34.04 7.24
CA HIS A 411 13.51 33.35 6.81
C HIS A 411 14.14 34.08 5.62
N THR A 412 15.47 33.98 5.48
CA THR A 412 16.24 34.63 4.40
C THR A 412 16.74 33.58 3.42
N VAL A 413 16.12 33.47 2.25
CA VAL A 413 16.65 32.63 1.17
C VAL A 413 17.75 33.40 0.45
N TRP A 414 18.97 32.86 0.44
CA TRP A 414 20.06 33.36 -0.38
C TRP A 414 20.14 32.52 -1.64
N LEU A 415 20.38 33.16 -2.79
CA LEU A 415 20.64 32.50 -4.07
C LEU A 415 21.96 33.04 -4.63
N ASN A 416 22.71 32.21 -5.33
CA ASN A 416 23.94 32.60 -6.01
C ASN A 416 24.06 31.97 -7.40
N ALA A 417 24.87 32.59 -8.26
CA ALA A 417 25.40 31.95 -9.45
C ALA A 417 26.87 32.34 -9.68
N THR A 418 27.61 31.44 -10.30
CA THR A 418 29.04 31.55 -10.57
C THR A 418 29.30 31.27 -12.05
N ASP A 419 29.99 32.20 -12.71
CA ASP A 419 30.38 32.06 -14.12
C ASP A 419 31.65 31.22 -14.33
N ALA A 420 32.02 31.03 -15.59
CA ALA A 420 33.22 30.32 -16.00
C ALA A 420 34.53 30.94 -15.46
N SER A 421 34.57 32.25 -15.23
CA SER A 421 35.72 32.96 -14.64
C SER A 421 35.80 32.85 -13.11
N ASN A 422 34.79 32.24 -12.47
CA ASN A 422 34.54 32.18 -11.03
C ASN A 422 34.02 33.48 -10.40
N VAL A 423 33.61 34.48 -11.19
CA VAL A 423 32.86 35.64 -10.67
C VAL A 423 31.50 35.14 -10.15
N THR A 424 31.19 35.48 -8.91
CA THR A 424 30.01 34.96 -8.20
C THR A 424 29.12 36.09 -7.71
N VAL A 425 27.89 36.13 -8.22
CA VAL A 425 26.82 37.03 -7.80
C VAL A 425 26.00 36.38 -6.68
N VAL A 426 25.56 37.15 -5.68
CA VAL A 426 24.74 36.67 -4.57
C VAL A 426 23.58 37.64 -4.33
N ILE A 427 22.36 37.10 -4.25
CA ILE A 427 21.13 37.83 -3.96
C ILE A 427 20.39 37.18 -2.80
N SER A 428 19.49 37.91 -2.14
CA SER A 428 18.60 37.34 -1.12
C SER A 428 17.14 37.76 -1.28
N ARG A 429 16.26 36.96 -0.67
CA ARG A 429 14.81 37.16 -0.59
C ARG A 429 14.38 36.82 0.84
N ASN A 430 13.72 37.77 1.49
CA ASN A 430 13.01 37.48 2.74
C ASN A 430 11.71 36.75 2.39
N VAL A 431 11.36 35.73 3.15
CA VAL A 431 10.11 34.96 2.99
C VAL A 431 9.51 34.67 4.36
N THR A 432 8.20 34.48 4.42
CA THR A 432 7.53 33.98 5.64
C THR A 432 7.03 32.56 5.37
N VAL A 433 7.41 31.59 6.19
CA VAL A 433 6.87 30.22 6.05
C VAL A 433 5.48 30.19 6.71
N HIS A 434 4.44 29.76 5.98
CA HIS A 434 3.10 29.64 6.55
C HIS A 434 2.57 28.21 6.47
N ILE A 435 2.56 27.55 7.62
CA ILE A 435 2.08 26.19 7.77
C ILE A 435 0.68 26.25 8.44
N PRO A 436 -0.40 25.86 7.73
CA PRO A 436 -1.78 25.98 8.24
C PRO A 436 -2.16 24.93 9.29
N TYR A 437 -1.34 23.89 9.46
CA TYR A 437 -1.40 22.91 10.54
C TYR A 437 -0.10 22.98 11.34
N ASN A 438 -0.08 22.44 12.56
CA ASN A 438 1.13 22.44 13.39
C ASN A 438 1.74 21.02 13.40
N PRO A 439 2.62 20.67 12.44
CA PRO A 439 3.28 19.38 12.42
C PRO A 439 4.21 19.24 13.63
N LEU A 440 4.65 18.01 13.90
CA LEU A 440 5.90 17.84 14.64
C LEU A 440 7.04 18.23 13.67
N LEU A 441 7.62 19.43 13.86
CA LEU A 441 8.71 19.91 13.01
C LEU A 441 9.84 18.89 12.96
N GLY A 442 10.54 18.79 11.82
CA GLY A 442 11.68 17.88 11.66
C GLY A 442 11.32 16.40 11.73
N MET A 443 10.10 16.02 11.35
CA MET A 443 9.73 14.61 11.14
C MET A 443 9.73 14.29 9.64
N SER A 444 10.73 13.51 9.21
CA SER A 444 10.88 13.00 7.84
C SER A 444 10.11 11.69 7.67
N LEU A 445 9.41 11.52 6.55
CA LEU A 445 8.61 10.34 6.22
C LEU A 445 9.01 9.71 4.88
N THR A 446 9.46 8.46 4.94
CA THR A 446 9.55 7.58 3.76
C THR A 446 8.45 6.53 3.82
N ILE A 447 7.65 6.40 2.78
CA ILE A 447 6.49 5.49 2.75
C ILE A 447 6.54 4.56 1.53
N SER A 448 6.13 3.31 1.71
CA SER A 448 5.86 2.36 0.63
C SER A 448 4.40 1.90 0.72
N ARG A 449 3.55 2.47 -0.14
CA ARG A 449 2.13 2.13 -0.29
C ARG A 449 1.96 0.96 -1.26
N THR A 450 1.21 -0.04 -0.83
CA THR A 450 0.75 -1.17 -1.65
C THR A 450 -0.77 -1.25 -1.58
N ILE A 451 -1.44 -1.13 -2.73
CA ILE A 451 -2.90 -1.29 -2.83
C ILE A 451 -3.18 -2.70 -3.37
N THR A 452 -3.73 -3.56 -2.53
CA THR A 452 -3.98 -4.99 -2.84
C THR A 452 -5.46 -5.26 -3.07
N THR A 453 -5.80 -5.97 -4.16
CA THR A 453 -7.14 -6.53 -4.39
C THR A 453 -7.30 -7.86 -3.66
N LEU A 454 -8.43 -8.09 -2.98
CA LEU A 454 -8.71 -9.29 -2.19
C LEU A 454 -9.80 -10.17 -2.83
N MET A 455 -10.19 -11.25 -2.13
CA MET A 455 -11.43 -11.99 -2.40
C MET A 455 -12.66 -11.07 -2.35
N TYR A 456 -13.71 -11.42 -3.09
CA TYR A 456 -15.01 -10.73 -3.12
C TYR A 456 -14.90 -9.19 -3.29
N HIS A 457 -13.93 -8.75 -4.10
CA HIS A 457 -13.64 -7.35 -4.43
C HIS A 457 -13.37 -6.43 -3.21
N GLY A 458 -12.96 -7.01 -2.09
CA GLY A 458 -12.29 -6.27 -1.03
C GLY A 458 -10.98 -5.62 -1.52
N VAL A 459 -10.56 -4.55 -0.87
CA VAL A 459 -9.32 -3.83 -1.17
C VAL A 459 -8.59 -3.54 0.15
N LYS A 460 -7.26 -3.68 0.14
CA LYS A 460 -6.38 -3.40 1.28
C LYS A 460 -5.37 -2.33 0.89
N SER A 461 -5.37 -1.18 1.56
CA SER A 461 -4.22 -0.26 1.52
C SER A 461 -3.23 -0.72 2.58
N THR A 462 -1.96 -0.87 2.23
CA THR A 462 -0.87 -1.22 3.14
C THR A 462 0.23 -0.20 2.98
N ASP A 463 0.34 0.66 3.97
CA ASP A 463 1.28 1.77 3.99
C ASP A 463 2.39 1.41 4.98
N GLU A 464 3.52 0.95 4.45
CA GLU A 464 4.74 0.75 5.23
C GLU A 464 5.39 2.13 5.45
N ILE A 465 5.43 2.61 6.69
CA ILE A 465 5.87 3.96 7.04
C ILE A 465 7.18 3.87 7.83
N LYS A 466 8.21 4.53 7.33
CA LYS A 466 9.43 4.84 8.07
C LYS A 466 9.41 6.30 8.50
N VAL A 467 9.33 6.52 9.81
CA VAL A 467 9.48 7.81 10.47
C VAL A 467 10.95 8.02 10.80
N LYS A 468 11.51 9.18 10.47
CA LYS A 468 12.81 9.65 10.95
C LYS A 468 12.58 10.91 11.78
N ASN A 469 13.11 10.93 13.01
CA ASN A 469 13.07 12.10 13.86
C ASN A 469 14.37 12.88 13.69
N GLU A 470 14.31 14.08 13.11
CA GLU A 470 15.46 14.96 12.95
C GLU A 470 15.57 15.99 14.09
N ASN A 471 14.59 16.00 14.99
CA ASN A 471 14.41 17.06 15.98
C ASN A 471 14.67 16.59 17.42
N ALA A 472 14.88 17.54 18.34
CA ALA A 472 15.37 17.25 19.69
C ALA A 472 14.34 16.66 20.69
N LEU A 473 13.10 16.41 20.26
CA LEU A 473 12.01 15.88 21.09
C LEU A 473 11.59 14.49 20.59
N PRO A 474 11.40 13.49 21.46
CA PRO A 474 11.06 12.13 21.04
C PRO A 474 9.61 12.01 20.54
N ILE A 475 9.41 11.30 19.44
CA ILE A 475 8.10 11.08 18.82
C ILE A 475 7.56 9.71 19.24
N SER A 476 6.37 9.63 19.84
CA SER A 476 5.79 8.39 20.38
C SER A 476 4.52 7.89 19.67
N ALA A 477 3.98 8.70 18.75
CA ALA A 477 2.78 8.37 17.98
C ALA A 477 2.71 9.21 16.70
N ILE A 478 1.92 8.76 15.75
CA ILE A 478 1.62 9.45 14.48
C ILE A 478 0.12 9.38 14.18
N GLU A 479 -0.41 10.38 13.49
CA GLU A 479 -1.83 10.42 13.11
C GLU A 479 -2.04 10.07 11.63
N VAL A 480 -3.05 9.24 11.38
CA VAL A 480 -3.44 8.76 10.05
C VAL A 480 -4.92 9.06 9.83
N TYR A 481 -5.25 9.55 8.64
CA TYR A 481 -6.57 10.08 8.32
C TYR A 481 -7.22 9.32 7.14
N LEU A 482 -8.54 9.43 7.01
CA LEU A 482 -9.31 8.96 5.86
C LEU A 482 -10.48 9.93 5.58
N PRO A 483 -10.68 10.43 4.34
CA PRO A 483 -11.77 11.37 4.06
C PRO A 483 -13.14 10.71 4.15
N GLU A 484 -14.14 11.46 4.61
CA GLU A 484 -15.50 10.94 4.85
C GLU A 484 -16.17 10.36 3.59
N THR A 485 -15.72 10.73 2.38
CA THR A 485 -16.09 10.10 1.11
C THR A 485 -16.02 8.56 1.16
N TYR A 486 -14.98 8.01 1.81
CA TYR A 486 -14.72 6.57 1.89
C TYR A 486 -15.32 5.91 3.16
N ARG A 487 -16.07 6.67 3.96
CA ARG A 487 -16.75 6.22 5.20
C ARG A 487 -17.61 4.97 4.98
N ASN A 488 -18.32 4.91 3.86
CA ASN A 488 -19.26 3.82 3.55
C ASN A 488 -18.59 2.58 2.98
N ASN A 489 -17.27 2.64 2.72
CA ASN A 489 -16.44 1.59 2.16
C ASN A 489 -15.44 1.01 3.17
N PHE A 490 -15.08 1.78 4.19
CA PHE A 490 -14.12 1.42 5.22
C PHE A 490 -14.63 0.29 6.14
N LEU A 491 -13.78 -0.72 6.37
CA LEU A 491 -14.06 -1.86 7.25
C LEU A 491 -13.30 -1.73 8.57
N SER A 492 -11.98 -1.73 8.52
CA SER A 492 -11.08 -1.72 9.69
C SER A 492 -9.75 -1.05 9.38
N ILE A 493 -9.04 -0.67 10.45
CA ILE A 493 -7.63 -0.24 10.42
C ILE A 493 -6.86 -1.09 11.45
N GLU A 494 -5.71 -1.61 11.03
CA GLU A 494 -4.78 -2.42 11.80
C GLU A 494 -3.39 -1.77 11.67
N ALA A 495 -2.51 -1.92 12.67
CA ALA A 495 -1.12 -1.47 12.58
C ALA A 495 -0.19 -2.42 13.33
N GLU A 496 1.04 -2.55 12.82
CA GLU A 496 2.04 -3.53 13.29
C GLU A 496 3.47 -2.95 13.21
N ASP A 497 4.36 -3.36 14.12
CA ASP A 497 5.77 -2.98 14.09
C ASP A 497 6.58 -3.79 13.06
N SER A 498 7.87 -3.45 12.89
CA SER A 498 8.76 -4.16 11.97
C SER A 498 9.07 -5.63 12.35
N SER A 499 8.43 -6.17 13.39
CA SER A 499 8.53 -7.56 13.86
C SER A 499 7.17 -8.26 13.89
N GLU A 500 6.15 -7.71 13.23
CA GLU A 500 4.77 -8.22 13.19
C GLU A 500 4.04 -8.19 14.55
N ASN A 501 4.50 -7.38 15.53
CA ASN A 501 3.74 -7.14 16.76
C ASN A 501 2.66 -6.07 16.52
N PRO A 502 1.41 -6.26 16.99
CA PRO A 502 0.36 -5.24 16.83
C PRO A 502 0.65 -3.97 17.63
N LEU A 503 0.30 -2.81 17.07
CA LEU A 503 0.41 -1.50 17.68
C LEU A 503 -0.96 -0.96 18.12
N ASP A 504 -0.99 -0.14 19.18
CA ASP A 504 -2.22 0.48 19.66
C ASP A 504 -2.72 1.56 18.68
N VAL A 505 -3.88 1.31 18.05
CA VAL A 505 -4.55 2.25 17.13
C VAL A 505 -5.79 2.85 17.80
N LEU A 506 -5.66 4.09 18.29
CA LEU A 506 -6.77 4.82 18.92
C LEU A 506 -7.56 5.60 17.87
N LYS A 507 -8.85 5.28 17.67
CA LYS A 507 -9.74 6.20 16.93
C LYS A 507 -9.94 7.49 17.74
N LEU A 508 -9.71 8.63 17.08
CA LEU A 508 -9.97 9.96 17.62
C LEU A 508 -11.32 10.50 17.12
N PRO A 509 -11.86 11.59 17.70
CA PRO A 509 -13.04 12.26 17.15
C PRO A 509 -12.81 12.68 15.70
N ASP A 510 -13.82 12.44 14.86
CA ASP A 510 -13.83 12.85 13.44
C ASP A 510 -13.85 14.38 13.34
N GLU A 511 -13.03 14.96 12.46
CA GLU A 511 -12.78 16.41 12.40
C GLU A 511 -12.53 16.85 10.95
N GLY A 512 -13.04 18.03 10.55
CA GLY A 512 -12.78 18.58 9.21
C GLY A 512 -13.32 17.77 8.01
N GLY A 513 -14.23 16.81 8.23
CA GLY A 513 -14.65 15.85 7.18
C GLY A 513 -13.70 14.66 7.02
N MET A 514 -12.84 14.42 8.02
CA MET A 514 -11.93 13.28 8.08
C MET A 514 -12.26 12.37 9.27
N TYR A 515 -12.15 11.06 9.02
CA TYR A 515 -11.85 10.09 10.04
C TYR A 515 -10.38 10.22 10.45
N ARG A 516 -10.09 10.05 11.75
CA ARG A 516 -8.73 10.17 12.29
C ARG A 516 -8.44 9.06 13.29
N TRP A 517 -7.26 8.47 13.17
CA TRP A 517 -6.68 7.55 14.14
C TRP A 517 -5.29 8.01 14.55
N ARG A 518 -4.88 7.64 15.76
CA ARG A 518 -3.51 7.81 16.25
C ARG A 518 -2.91 6.44 16.50
N VAL A 519 -1.82 6.14 15.80
CA VAL A 519 -1.03 4.91 15.96
C VAL A 519 0.08 5.22 16.95
N TYR A 520 0.14 4.49 18.05
CA TYR A 520 1.19 4.60 19.07
C TYR A 520 2.33 3.64 18.75
N PHE A 521 3.58 4.10 18.90
CA PHE A 521 4.76 3.27 18.68
C PHE A 521 5.08 2.42 19.90
N ALA A 522 5.63 1.21 19.70
CA ALA A 522 6.07 0.33 20.79
C ALA A 522 7.19 0.96 21.65
N SER A 523 7.96 1.90 21.07
CA SER A 523 8.96 2.73 21.75
C SER A 523 9.01 4.11 21.09
N PRO A 524 9.28 5.21 21.84
CA PRO A 524 9.52 6.52 21.24
C PRO A 524 10.72 6.52 20.29
N VAL A 525 10.68 7.41 19.29
CA VAL A 525 11.77 7.67 18.34
C VAL A 525 12.58 8.86 18.86
N GLU A 526 13.79 8.61 19.35
CA GLU A 526 14.70 9.65 19.86
C GLU A 526 15.31 10.49 18.72
N ALA A 527 15.99 11.58 19.08
CA ALA A 527 16.57 12.52 18.12
C ALA A 527 17.66 11.88 17.24
N GLY A 528 17.47 11.91 15.92
CA GLY A 528 18.33 11.29 14.91
C GLY A 528 17.98 9.84 14.55
N ASP A 529 17.14 9.17 15.34
CA ASP A 529 16.71 7.79 15.11
C ASP A 529 15.57 7.68 14.09
N SER A 530 15.28 6.45 13.67
CA SER A 530 14.14 6.15 12.78
C SER A 530 13.42 4.87 13.17
N TYR A 531 12.09 4.90 13.11
CA TYR A 531 11.20 3.78 13.43
C TYR A 531 10.43 3.36 12.17
N LYS A 532 10.16 2.06 12.05
CA LYS A 532 9.44 1.47 10.92
C LYS A 532 8.27 0.64 11.43
N PHE A 533 7.10 0.88 10.87
CA PHE A 533 5.85 0.19 11.17
C PHE A 533 4.97 0.16 9.92
N THR A 534 3.94 -0.67 9.93
CA THR A 534 2.99 -0.82 8.82
C THR A 534 1.59 -0.42 9.29
N VAL A 535 0.86 0.32 8.46
CA VAL A 535 -0.57 0.60 8.64
C VAL A 535 -1.35 -0.13 7.55
N VAL A 536 -2.41 -0.81 7.95
CA VAL A 536 -3.26 -1.59 7.04
C VAL A 536 -4.71 -1.12 7.18
N MET A 537 -5.28 -0.60 6.09
CA MET A 537 -6.70 -0.25 6.01
C MET A 537 -7.43 -1.21 5.07
N TYR A 538 -8.56 -1.75 5.52
CA TYR A 538 -9.43 -2.63 4.73
C TYR A 538 -10.68 -1.89 4.25
N PHE A 539 -11.05 -2.14 3.00
CA PHE A 539 -12.20 -1.53 2.33
C PHE A 539 -12.99 -2.58 1.54
N HIS A 540 -14.28 -2.30 1.32
CA HIS A 540 -15.14 -3.02 0.38
C HIS A 540 -15.67 -2.07 -0.70
N SER A 541 -16.12 -2.63 -1.83
CA SER A 541 -16.87 -1.89 -2.88
C SER A 541 -16.17 -0.63 -3.40
N LEU A 542 -14.83 -0.59 -3.39
CA LEU A 542 -14.04 0.40 -4.16
C LEU A 542 -13.91 0.01 -5.63
N GLN A 543 -14.33 -1.22 -5.97
CA GLN A 543 -14.36 -1.78 -7.31
C GLN A 543 -15.82 -1.84 -7.77
N GLU A 544 -16.15 -1.17 -8.88
CA GLU A 544 -17.46 -1.26 -9.52
C GLU A 544 -17.38 -2.01 -10.86
N ILE A 545 -18.44 -2.72 -11.26
CA ILE A 545 -18.47 -3.45 -12.54
C ILE A 545 -18.58 -2.44 -13.69
N TYR A 546 -17.52 -2.35 -14.50
CA TYR A 546 -17.46 -1.46 -15.66
C TYR A 546 -17.98 -2.15 -16.94
N ASN A 547 -17.63 -3.42 -17.14
CA ASN A 547 -18.17 -4.27 -18.19
C ASN A 547 -18.30 -5.71 -17.66
N TYR A 548 -19.54 -6.18 -17.56
CA TYR A 548 -19.91 -7.47 -17.00
C TYR A 548 -19.40 -8.65 -17.84
N ASP A 549 -19.68 -8.64 -19.15
CA ASP A 549 -19.35 -9.75 -20.05
C ASP A 549 -17.83 -9.94 -20.19
N ASP A 550 -17.07 -8.85 -20.24
CA ASP A 550 -15.61 -8.89 -20.27
C ASP A 550 -14.95 -9.04 -18.89
N ASN A 551 -15.70 -9.13 -17.79
CA ASN A 551 -15.16 -9.23 -16.43
C ASN A 551 -14.22 -8.05 -16.07
N ILE A 552 -14.61 -6.83 -16.45
CA ILE A 552 -13.84 -5.59 -16.21
C ILE A 552 -14.47 -4.78 -15.07
N TYR A 553 -13.63 -4.42 -14.11
CA TYR A 553 -13.98 -3.61 -12.94
C TYR A 553 -13.21 -2.29 -12.95
N SER A 554 -13.82 -1.24 -12.42
CA SER A 554 -13.21 0.08 -12.19
C SER A 554 -12.91 0.24 -10.70
N LEU A 555 -11.62 0.39 -10.35
CA LEU A 555 -11.18 0.76 -9.00
C LEU A 555 -10.93 2.27 -8.94
N GLN A 556 -11.54 2.93 -7.95
CA GLN A 556 -11.29 4.34 -7.63
C GLN A 556 -10.83 4.47 -6.16
N PHE A 557 -9.69 5.11 -5.95
CA PHE A 557 -9.14 5.37 -4.61
C PHE A 557 -8.14 6.53 -4.62
N TYR A 558 -7.76 7.03 -3.43
CA TYR A 558 -6.67 7.99 -3.31
C TYR A 558 -5.30 7.36 -3.57
N LYS A 559 -4.50 8.05 -4.36
CA LYS A 559 -3.09 7.74 -4.63
C LYS A 559 -2.26 7.89 -3.35
N TYR A 560 -2.31 9.06 -2.72
CA TYR A 560 -1.51 9.40 -1.53
C TYR A 560 -2.19 8.99 -0.21
N PRO A 561 -1.42 8.65 0.85
CA PRO A 561 -1.96 8.49 2.20
C PRO A 561 -2.28 9.85 2.81
N MET A 562 -3.43 9.96 3.50
CA MET A 562 -3.83 11.21 4.15
C MET A 562 -3.13 11.37 5.50
N LEU A 563 -2.09 12.19 5.50
CA LEU A 563 -1.23 12.49 6.64
C LEU A 563 -1.08 14.01 6.81
N PRO A 564 -1.00 14.54 8.05
CA PRO A 564 -0.76 15.95 8.34
C PRO A 564 0.74 16.34 8.29
N TYR A 565 1.54 15.59 7.53
CA TYR A 565 3.00 15.69 7.46
C TYR A 565 3.47 15.55 6.01
N VAL A 566 4.61 16.13 5.67
CA VAL A 566 5.25 15.97 4.35
C VAL A 566 5.70 14.51 4.18
N ILE A 567 5.73 14.02 2.94
CA ILE A 567 6.28 12.70 2.61
C ILE A 567 7.46 12.90 1.65
N ASP A 568 8.68 12.87 2.18
CA ASP A 568 9.96 13.05 1.47
C ASP A 568 10.03 12.13 0.25
N ARG A 569 9.59 10.87 0.43
CA ARG A 569 9.58 9.84 -0.60
C ARG A 569 8.45 8.84 -0.38
N LEU A 570 7.52 8.78 -1.33
CA LEU A 570 6.48 7.77 -1.42
C LEU A 570 6.74 6.83 -2.60
N SER A 571 6.79 5.53 -2.36
CA SER A 571 6.66 4.51 -3.40
C SER A 571 5.21 4.02 -3.46
N ILE A 572 4.61 3.90 -4.63
CA ILE A 572 3.27 3.32 -4.82
C ILE A 572 3.37 2.07 -5.70
N SER A 573 2.68 0.99 -5.30
CA SER A 573 2.58 -0.28 -6.02
C SER A 573 1.15 -0.84 -6.00
N MET A 574 0.77 -1.56 -7.06
CA MET A 574 -0.50 -2.26 -7.20
C MET A 574 -0.28 -3.78 -7.07
N ALA A 575 -1.03 -4.43 -6.18
CA ALA A 575 -0.94 -5.87 -5.96
C ALA A 575 -2.25 -6.57 -6.35
N PHE A 576 -2.28 -7.13 -7.56
CA PHE A 576 -3.44 -7.87 -8.06
C PHE A 576 -3.52 -9.29 -7.46
N ARG A 577 -4.74 -9.77 -7.20
CA ARG A 577 -5.02 -11.15 -6.82
C ARG A 577 -4.67 -12.08 -7.99
N SER A 578 -4.31 -13.34 -7.71
CA SER A 578 -4.05 -14.33 -8.76
C SER A 578 -5.28 -14.52 -9.67
N GLY A 579 -5.12 -14.17 -10.96
CA GLY A 579 -6.19 -14.11 -11.96
C GLY A 579 -6.56 -12.70 -12.40
N ASP A 580 -6.26 -11.69 -11.59
CA ASP A 580 -6.65 -10.30 -11.81
C ASP A 580 -5.48 -9.49 -12.41
N SER A 581 -5.78 -8.46 -13.20
CA SER A 581 -4.76 -7.76 -14.01
C SER A 581 -5.16 -6.33 -14.40
N PHE A 582 -4.17 -5.45 -14.57
CA PHE A 582 -4.35 -4.15 -15.21
C PHE A 582 -4.96 -4.32 -16.62
N TYR A 583 -5.97 -3.52 -16.96
CA TYR A 583 -6.57 -3.49 -18.29
C TYR A 583 -6.35 -2.14 -18.99
N ASN A 584 -6.71 -1.03 -18.35
CA ASN A 584 -6.53 0.33 -18.88
C ASN A 584 -6.70 1.39 -17.76
N GLY A 585 -6.46 2.67 -18.04
CA GLY A 585 -6.67 3.78 -17.12
C GLY A 585 -5.39 4.28 -16.47
N THR A 586 -5.52 5.11 -15.44
CA THR A 586 -4.37 5.73 -14.76
C THR A 586 -3.73 4.72 -13.81
N ASN A 587 -2.50 4.30 -14.11
CA ASN A 587 -1.71 3.53 -13.15
C ASN A 587 -1.17 4.47 -12.06
N PRO A 588 -1.48 4.28 -10.76
CA PRO A 588 -0.95 5.11 -9.68
C PRO A 588 0.48 4.75 -9.26
N GLU A 589 1.06 3.70 -9.84
CA GLU A 589 2.41 3.22 -9.50
C GLU A 589 3.50 4.22 -9.87
N GLY A 590 4.51 4.32 -9.01
CA GLY A 590 5.63 5.22 -9.22
C GLY A 590 6.40 5.51 -7.94
N VAL A 591 7.37 6.42 -8.04
CA VAL A 591 8.04 7.04 -6.90
C VAL A 591 7.79 8.53 -6.97
N TYR A 592 7.22 9.07 -5.90
CA TYR A 592 6.91 10.48 -5.72
C TYR A 592 7.78 11.01 -4.58
N TYR A 593 8.16 12.28 -4.67
CA TYR A 593 9.01 12.96 -3.71
C TYR A 593 8.33 14.22 -3.22
N ASN A 594 8.59 14.61 -1.97
CA ASN A 594 8.09 15.86 -1.38
C ASN A 594 6.57 16.02 -1.58
N VAL A 595 5.77 15.03 -1.15
CA VAL A 595 4.31 15.09 -1.25
C VAL A 595 3.76 15.96 -0.12
N ASN A 596 2.94 16.95 -0.45
CA ASN A 596 2.29 17.85 0.51
C ASN A 596 1.39 17.08 1.50
N PRO A 597 1.24 17.55 2.75
CA PRO A 597 0.24 17.03 3.69
C PRO A 597 -1.17 17.10 3.11
N PHE A 598 -1.98 16.10 3.42
CA PHE A 598 -3.36 15.99 2.92
C PHE A 598 -3.50 16.16 1.39
N THR A 599 -2.54 15.67 0.58
CA THR A 599 -2.67 15.76 -0.89
C THR A 599 -3.79 14.85 -1.42
N TYR A 600 -4.84 15.46 -1.98
CA TYR A 600 -5.94 14.74 -2.63
C TYR A 600 -5.68 14.55 -4.13
N GLU A 601 -5.23 13.35 -4.52
CA GLU A 601 -5.25 12.90 -5.92
C GLU A 601 -5.91 11.52 -5.97
N GLU A 602 -7.02 11.41 -6.70
CA GLU A 602 -7.68 10.13 -6.98
C GLU A 602 -7.16 9.54 -8.29
N PHE A 603 -7.00 8.22 -8.33
CA PHE A 603 -6.79 7.50 -9.57
C PHE A 603 -8.03 6.66 -9.92
N THR A 604 -8.21 6.39 -11.20
CA THR A 604 -9.22 5.43 -11.69
C THR A 604 -8.54 4.42 -12.60
N LEU A 605 -8.63 3.15 -12.20
CA LEU A 605 -7.98 2.02 -12.84
C LEU A 605 -9.04 1.04 -13.32
N LEU A 606 -9.04 0.70 -14.62
CA LEU A 606 -9.77 -0.44 -15.13
C LEU A 606 -8.89 -1.69 -15.02
N MET A 607 -9.40 -2.71 -14.33
CA MET A 607 -8.77 -4.03 -14.19
C MET A 607 -9.68 -5.11 -14.78
N LYS A 608 -9.10 -6.18 -15.30
CA LYS A 608 -9.81 -7.41 -15.61
C LYS A 608 -9.65 -8.36 -14.42
N SER A 609 -10.76 -8.76 -13.80
CA SER A 609 -10.76 -9.57 -12.57
C SER A 609 -11.65 -10.80 -12.75
N PHE A 610 -11.15 -11.96 -12.33
CA PHE A 610 -11.91 -13.21 -12.28
C PHE A 610 -12.23 -13.63 -10.83
N THR A 611 -12.13 -12.68 -9.90
CA THR A 611 -12.65 -12.80 -8.54
C THR A 611 -14.19 -12.85 -8.57
N PRO A 612 -14.86 -13.72 -7.80
CA PRO A 612 -16.33 -13.72 -7.70
C PRO A 612 -16.81 -12.60 -6.78
N ASP A 613 -17.70 -11.72 -7.28
CA ASP A 613 -18.39 -10.72 -6.46
C ASP A 613 -19.67 -11.32 -5.86
N ILE A 614 -19.54 -11.78 -4.61
CA ILE A 614 -20.63 -12.37 -3.84
C ILE A 614 -20.87 -11.49 -2.62
N VAL A 615 -22.13 -11.16 -2.40
CA VAL A 615 -22.61 -10.35 -1.28
C VAL A 615 -23.63 -11.15 -0.48
N ALA A 616 -23.73 -10.84 0.82
CA ALA A 616 -24.59 -11.59 1.73
C ALA A 616 -25.60 -10.70 2.46
N THR A 617 -26.75 -11.29 2.81
CA THR A 617 -27.66 -10.80 3.84
C THR A 617 -27.77 -11.85 4.93
N ARG A 618 -27.56 -11.46 6.19
CA ARG A 618 -27.44 -12.39 7.33
C ARG A 618 -28.43 -12.05 8.43
N LYS A 619 -29.15 -13.06 8.91
CA LYS A 619 -29.90 -13.00 10.17
C LYS A 619 -29.36 -14.04 11.14
N THR A 620 -28.88 -13.62 12.31
CA THR A 620 -28.50 -14.52 13.40
C THR A 620 -29.54 -14.40 14.51
N GLU A 621 -30.10 -15.51 14.96
CA GLU A 621 -30.96 -15.59 16.15
C GLU A 621 -30.20 -16.36 17.23
N ILE A 622 -29.97 -15.72 18.38
CA ILE A 622 -29.20 -16.28 19.50
C ILE A 622 -30.15 -16.47 20.67
N ARG A 623 -30.40 -17.70 21.11
CA ARG A 623 -31.27 -17.99 22.26
C ARG A 623 -30.42 -18.33 23.47
N ILE A 624 -30.53 -17.53 24.52
CA ILE A 624 -29.87 -17.81 25.82
C ILE A 624 -30.68 -18.89 26.53
N ASP A 625 -30.13 -20.09 26.69
CA ASP A 625 -30.74 -21.12 27.53
C ASP A 625 -30.22 -21.03 28.99
N PRO A 626 -31.11 -21.00 30.00
CA PRO A 626 -30.71 -20.88 31.40
C PRO A 626 -29.85 -22.01 31.96
N TRP A 627 -29.67 -23.13 31.23
CA TRP A 627 -28.82 -24.26 31.64
C TRP A 627 -27.39 -24.18 31.10
N GLY A 628 -26.98 -23.06 30.50
CA GLY A 628 -25.57 -22.77 30.17
C GLY A 628 -25.19 -22.96 28.70
N TRP A 629 -26.13 -22.81 27.78
CA TRP A 629 -25.90 -22.90 26.34
C TRP A 629 -26.44 -21.67 25.61
N LEU A 630 -25.79 -21.30 24.51
CA LEU A 630 -26.28 -20.33 23.54
C LEU A 630 -26.62 -21.06 22.24
N HIS A 631 -27.89 -21.11 21.87
CA HIS A 631 -28.33 -21.73 20.62
C HIS A 631 -28.32 -20.68 19.50
N TYR A 632 -27.42 -20.84 18.53
CA TYR A 632 -27.34 -20.00 17.34
C TYR A 632 -28.14 -20.62 16.20
N LYS A 633 -29.00 -19.81 15.57
CA LYS A 633 -29.67 -20.12 14.32
C LYS A 633 -29.43 -19.00 13.32
N GLU A 634 -28.64 -19.28 12.30
CA GLU A 634 -28.33 -18.35 11.22
C GLU A 634 -29.18 -18.61 9.99
N THR A 635 -29.53 -17.54 9.28
CA THR A 635 -30.07 -17.55 7.92
C THR A 635 -29.18 -16.67 7.08
N ILE A 636 -28.55 -17.24 6.06
CA ILE A 636 -27.58 -16.58 5.20
C ILE A 636 -28.11 -16.68 3.78
N THR A 637 -28.39 -15.54 3.16
CA THR A 637 -28.67 -15.43 1.74
C THR A 637 -27.44 -14.87 1.04
N LEU A 638 -26.96 -15.57 0.02
CA LEU A 638 -25.88 -15.18 -0.86
C LEU A 638 -26.46 -14.75 -2.20
N ASP A 639 -25.98 -13.65 -2.75
CA ASP A 639 -26.31 -13.18 -4.09
C ASP A 639 -24.99 -13.02 -4.87
N ASN A 640 -24.82 -13.72 -6.00
CA ASN A 640 -23.67 -13.50 -6.89
C ASN A 640 -24.00 -12.35 -7.85
N VAL A 641 -23.39 -11.20 -7.61
CA VAL A 641 -23.60 -9.96 -8.40
C VAL A 641 -22.53 -9.76 -9.47
N GLY A 642 -21.42 -10.52 -9.41
CA GLY A 642 -20.34 -10.49 -10.40
C GLY A 642 -20.55 -11.44 -11.59
N PRO A 643 -19.62 -11.42 -12.57
CA PRO A 643 -19.61 -12.30 -13.74
C PRO A 643 -18.81 -13.60 -13.53
N ALA A 644 -18.01 -13.70 -12.47
CA ALA A 644 -17.31 -14.93 -12.09
C ALA A 644 -18.16 -15.81 -11.14
N ARG A 645 -17.80 -17.11 -11.05
CA ARG A 645 -18.52 -18.12 -10.25
C ARG A 645 -17.69 -18.59 -9.05
N GLU A 646 -18.37 -19.13 -8.04
CA GLU A 646 -17.74 -19.77 -6.87
C GLU A 646 -18.18 -21.24 -6.70
N THR A 647 -17.29 -22.11 -6.21
CA THR A 647 -17.58 -23.53 -5.92
C THR A 647 -17.75 -23.83 -4.44
N ASP A 648 -17.07 -23.10 -3.56
CA ASP A 648 -17.19 -23.24 -2.11
C ASP A 648 -16.74 -22.01 -1.34
N ILE A 649 -17.42 -21.73 -0.21
CA ILE A 649 -17.19 -20.55 0.63
C ILE A 649 -16.64 -20.98 1.99
N ALA A 650 -15.67 -20.25 2.54
CA ALA A 650 -15.16 -20.50 3.88
C ALA A 650 -16.14 -19.98 4.96
N TYR A 651 -16.33 -20.76 6.02
CA TYR A 651 -17.17 -20.39 7.16
C TYR A 651 -16.44 -20.75 8.45
N THR A 652 -16.17 -19.76 9.30
CA THR A 652 -15.44 -19.96 10.57
C THR A 652 -16.42 -19.94 11.74
N PHE A 653 -16.48 -21.04 12.47
CA PHE A 653 -17.24 -21.13 13.72
C PHE A 653 -16.39 -20.69 14.93
N PRO A 654 -17.01 -20.09 15.97
CA PRO A 654 -16.38 -19.90 17.28
C PRO A 654 -15.93 -21.22 17.92
N ALA A 655 -15.07 -21.09 18.94
CA ALA A 655 -14.72 -22.20 19.82
C ALA A 655 -15.89 -22.57 20.77
N TYR A 656 -15.72 -23.68 21.47
CA TYR A 656 -16.70 -24.28 22.40
C TYR A 656 -18.07 -24.58 21.77
N MET A 657 -18.05 -24.89 20.47
CA MET A 657 -19.24 -25.21 19.69
C MET A 657 -19.61 -26.69 19.71
N SER A 658 -20.88 -26.98 19.46
CA SER A 658 -21.43 -28.33 19.36
C SER A 658 -22.70 -28.35 18.48
N ASN A 659 -23.23 -29.54 18.20
CA ASN A 659 -24.51 -29.75 17.50
C ASN A 659 -24.65 -29.09 16.11
N VAL A 660 -23.53 -28.75 15.46
CA VAL A 660 -23.49 -28.08 14.14
C VAL A 660 -24.34 -28.80 13.10
N ARG A 661 -25.23 -28.05 12.43
CA ARG A 661 -26.05 -28.50 11.29
C ARG A 661 -26.07 -27.43 10.23
N ILE A 662 -25.74 -27.80 8.99
CA ILE A 662 -25.84 -26.91 7.83
C ILE A 662 -26.87 -27.46 6.84
N TYR A 663 -27.90 -26.69 6.52
CA TYR A 663 -29.02 -27.15 5.70
C TYR A 663 -29.64 -26.03 4.87
N ASP A 664 -30.41 -26.37 3.85
CA ASP A 664 -31.24 -25.43 3.08
C ASP A 664 -32.73 -25.82 3.15
N ARG A 665 -33.56 -25.22 2.30
CA ARG A 665 -34.99 -25.56 2.19
C ARG A 665 -35.27 -27.02 1.78
N LEU A 666 -34.32 -27.70 1.13
CA LEU A 666 -34.45 -29.10 0.67
C LEU A 666 -33.92 -30.10 1.69
N GLY A 667 -32.95 -29.72 2.53
CA GLY A 667 -32.44 -30.53 3.63
C GLY A 667 -30.95 -30.30 3.90
N ILE A 668 -30.34 -31.28 4.57
CA ILE A 668 -28.93 -31.22 4.99
C ILE A 668 -27.99 -31.07 3.78
N LEU A 669 -26.97 -30.23 3.92
CA LEU A 669 -25.89 -30.02 2.93
C LEU A 669 -24.74 -30.98 3.26
N ALA A 670 -24.83 -32.22 2.75
CA ALA A 670 -24.01 -33.36 3.20
C ALA A 670 -22.49 -33.14 3.06
N SER A 671 -22.06 -32.45 2.01
CA SER A 671 -20.64 -32.12 1.73
C SER A 671 -20.14 -30.92 2.53
N SER A 672 -21.07 -30.14 3.10
CA SER A 672 -20.81 -28.96 3.93
C SER A 672 -20.86 -29.26 5.44
N GLN A 673 -21.23 -30.48 5.87
CA GLN A 673 -21.18 -30.83 7.29
C GLN A 673 -19.73 -30.95 7.77
N PRO A 674 -19.42 -30.58 9.02
CA PRO A 674 -18.14 -30.89 9.63
C PRO A 674 -18.07 -32.39 9.96
N SER A 675 -17.02 -33.08 9.52
CA SER A 675 -16.87 -34.53 9.68
C SER A 675 -16.27 -34.96 11.02
N ASP A 676 -15.32 -34.18 11.54
CA ASP A 676 -14.69 -34.31 12.86
C ASP A 676 -14.21 -32.91 13.27
N TYR A 677 -14.35 -32.52 14.54
CA TYR A 677 -13.84 -31.25 15.07
C TYR A 677 -13.55 -31.30 16.57
N ASN A 678 -12.51 -30.57 16.99
CA ASN A 678 -12.26 -30.28 18.40
C ASN A 678 -13.26 -29.20 18.85
N TRP A 679 -14.13 -29.53 19.80
CA TRP A 679 -15.15 -28.57 20.26
C TRP A 679 -14.56 -27.29 20.85
N ASN A 680 -13.36 -27.35 21.45
CA ASN A 680 -12.67 -26.24 22.12
C ASN A 680 -11.83 -25.34 21.19
N GLU A 681 -11.92 -25.50 19.86
CA GLU A 681 -11.14 -24.77 18.86
C GLU A 681 -12.07 -24.13 17.81
N THR A 682 -11.61 -23.09 17.11
CA THR A 682 -12.37 -22.46 16.02
C THR A 682 -12.34 -23.33 14.76
N LEU A 683 -13.49 -23.79 14.28
CA LEU A 683 -13.54 -24.63 13.08
C LEU A 683 -13.70 -23.79 11.81
N LYS A 684 -12.77 -23.95 10.87
CA LYS A 684 -12.91 -23.46 9.49
C LYS A 684 -13.54 -24.55 8.61
N GLN A 685 -14.85 -24.44 8.40
CA GLN A 685 -15.63 -25.30 7.50
C GLN A 685 -15.65 -24.70 6.07
N ARG A 686 -15.89 -25.55 5.07
CA ARG A 686 -16.21 -25.11 3.69
C ARG A 686 -17.67 -25.45 3.37
N ILE A 687 -18.41 -24.47 2.86
CA ILE A 687 -19.78 -24.63 2.36
C ILE A 687 -19.69 -24.99 0.88
N ASN A 688 -19.91 -26.26 0.53
CA ASN A 688 -19.60 -26.78 -0.80
C ASN A 688 -20.78 -26.67 -1.77
N LEU A 689 -20.96 -25.46 -2.32
CA LEU A 689 -22.01 -25.10 -3.26
C LEU A 689 -22.07 -26.08 -4.46
N LYS A 690 -20.90 -26.41 -5.01
CA LYS A 690 -20.71 -27.37 -6.10
C LYS A 690 -21.29 -28.76 -5.80
N LYS A 691 -20.84 -29.45 -4.75
CA LYS A 691 -21.28 -30.83 -4.47
C LYS A 691 -22.69 -30.93 -3.93
N ASP A 692 -23.13 -29.95 -3.13
CA ASP A 692 -24.41 -30.08 -2.44
C ASP A 692 -25.62 -29.63 -3.27
N ARG A 693 -25.50 -28.63 -4.16
CA ARG A 693 -26.66 -28.12 -4.92
C ARG A 693 -26.40 -27.78 -6.40
N PHE A 694 -25.27 -27.16 -6.74
CA PHE A 694 -25.11 -26.52 -8.05
C PHE A 694 -24.36 -27.35 -9.11
N GLY A 695 -23.81 -28.50 -8.75
CA GLY A 695 -23.08 -29.38 -9.66
C GLY A 695 -21.77 -28.78 -10.17
N ASP A 696 -21.29 -29.28 -11.30
CA ASP A 696 -19.99 -28.87 -11.84
C ASP A 696 -19.88 -27.37 -12.19
N GLU A 697 -21.01 -26.71 -12.45
CA GLU A 697 -21.07 -25.31 -12.83
C GLU A 697 -20.90 -24.33 -11.66
N GLY A 698 -21.11 -24.77 -10.42
CA GLY A 698 -20.99 -23.93 -9.22
C GLY A 698 -22.06 -22.83 -9.11
N PHE A 699 -21.82 -21.89 -8.20
CA PHE A 699 -22.71 -20.75 -7.94
C PHE A 699 -22.48 -19.68 -9.01
N MET A 700 -23.25 -19.78 -10.09
CA MET A 700 -23.12 -18.96 -11.30
C MET A 700 -23.54 -17.49 -11.08
N PRO A 701 -23.15 -16.59 -11.99
CA PRO A 701 -23.60 -15.19 -11.98
C PRO A 701 -25.13 -15.02 -11.90
N ASN A 702 -25.59 -14.03 -11.12
CA ASN A 702 -27.00 -13.79 -10.79
C ASN A 702 -27.72 -14.91 -10.02
N TYR A 703 -27.02 -15.94 -9.53
CA TYR A 703 -27.64 -16.91 -8.63
C TYR A 703 -27.84 -16.32 -7.24
N HIS A 704 -28.95 -16.70 -6.61
CA HIS A 704 -29.36 -16.30 -5.26
C HIS A 704 -29.60 -17.58 -4.45
N TYR A 705 -29.01 -17.70 -3.25
CA TYR A 705 -29.08 -18.93 -2.46
C TYR A 705 -29.16 -18.67 -0.96
N THR A 706 -30.23 -19.16 -0.32
CA THR A 706 -30.42 -19.10 1.14
C THR A 706 -30.15 -20.45 1.79
N PHE A 707 -29.24 -20.48 2.75
CA PHE A 707 -28.99 -21.62 3.63
C PHE A 707 -29.05 -21.23 5.11
N TYR A 708 -29.05 -22.23 5.96
CA TYR A 708 -29.20 -22.13 7.41
C TYR A 708 -28.04 -22.84 8.11
N VAL A 709 -27.57 -22.25 9.20
CA VAL A 709 -26.54 -22.82 10.07
C VAL A 709 -27.10 -22.83 11.49
N GLU A 710 -27.15 -24.00 12.13
CA GLU A 710 -27.50 -24.13 13.55
C GLU A 710 -26.32 -24.71 14.31
N TYR A 711 -26.00 -24.13 15.47
CA TYR A 711 -24.94 -24.61 16.36
C TYR A 711 -25.16 -24.13 17.80
N ASP A 712 -24.65 -24.89 18.78
CA ASP A 712 -24.79 -24.59 20.21
C ASP A 712 -23.41 -24.26 20.81
N LEU A 713 -23.26 -23.09 21.43
CA LEU A 713 -22.03 -22.70 22.14
C LEU A 713 -22.17 -22.87 23.66
N TYR A 714 -21.10 -23.31 24.32
CA TYR A 714 -21.06 -23.46 25.77
C TYR A 714 -20.82 -22.10 26.47
N LEU A 715 -21.89 -21.53 27.02
CA LEU A 715 -21.91 -20.18 27.61
C LEU A 715 -20.83 -19.92 28.68
N PRO A 716 -20.46 -20.86 29.57
CA PRO A 716 -19.46 -20.63 30.61
C PRO A 716 -18.04 -20.30 30.14
N GLN A 717 -17.72 -20.30 28.85
CA GLN A 717 -16.44 -19.82 28.31
C GLN A 717 -16.53 -18.40 27.72
N TYR A 718 -17.75 -17.90 27.52
CA TYR A 718 -18.07 -16.60 26.93
C TYR A 718 -18.75 -15.64 27.93
N GLN A 719 -18.66 -15.94 29.24
CA GLN A 719 -19.19 -15.11 30.31
C GLN A 719 -18.12 -14.80 31.36
N LYS A 720 -18.15 -13.60 31.93
CA LYS A 720 -17.32 -13.20 33.08
C LYS A 720 -18.20 -12.57 34.17
N SER A 721 -17.83 -12.79 35.43
CA SER A 721 -18.55 -12.19 36.57
C SER A 721 -18.12 -10.73 36.75
N VAL A 722 -19.10 -9.84 36.91
CA VAL A 722 -18.93 -8.39 37.08
C VAL A 722 -19.74 -7.92 38.29
N THR A 723 -19.49 -6.71 38.80
CA THR A 723 -20.11 -6.20 40.04
C THR A 723 -21.64 -6.34 40.07
N ASP A 724 -22.30 -6.09 38.92
CA ASP A 724 -23.74 -6.08 38.80
C ASP A 724 -24.35 -7.41 38.26
N GLY A 725 -23.55 -8.45 38.00
CA GLY A 725 -24.05 -9.72 37.50
C GLY A 725 -23.03 -10.55 36.73
N ASN A 726 -23.46 -11.15 35.62
CA ASN A 726 -22.57 -11.78 34.65
C ASN A 726 -22.63 -10.98 33.35
N GLU A 727 -21.48 -10.71 32.74
CA GLU A 727 -21.36 -10.16 31.40
C GLU A 727 -21.14 -11.31 30.41
N ILE A 728 -21.91 -11.34 29.32
CA ILE A 728 -21.73 -12.25 28.17
C ILE A 728 -21.11 -11.44 27.03
N GLU A 729 -20.11 -12.02 26.38
CA GLU A 729 -19.65 -11.62 25.05
C GLU A 729 -20.23 -12.60 24.02
N PHE A 730 -20.88 -12.11 22.97
CA PHE A 730 -21.50 -12.98 21.95
C PHE A 730 -20.57 -13.21 20.75
N PRO A 731 -19.88 -14.36 20.67
CA PRO A 731 -18.98 -14.65 19.55
C PRO A 731 -19.76 -14.95 18.26
N MET A 732 -19.53 -14.14 17.24
CA MET A 732 -20.12 -14.35 15.91
C MET A 732 -19.24 -15.30 15.08
N SER A 733 -19.87 -16.18 14.31
CA SER A 733 -19.20 -16.88 13.20
C SER A 733 -18.90 -15.92 12.04
N THR A 734 -17.94 -16.24 11.19
CA THR A 734 -17.59 -15.42 10.01
C THR A 734 -17.76 -16.18 8.70
N ILE A 735 -18.01 -15.44 7.61
CA ILE A 735 -18.33 -15.99 6.28
C ILE A 735 -17.28 -15.50 5.28
N ASP A 736 -16.01 -15.87 5.52
CA ASP A 736 -14.87 -15.41 4.72
C ASP A 736 -14.77 -13.86 4.69
N GLU A 737 -14.11 -13.28 3.68
CA GLU A 737 -14.15 -11.83 3.41
C GLU A 737 -15.46 -11.36 2.70
N ILE A 738 -16.56 -12.14 2.71
CA ILE A 738 -17.81 -11.76 2.02
C ILE A 738 -18.48 -10.56 2.69
N LEU A 739 -18.86 -9.57 1.87
CA LEU A 739 -19.59 -8.38 2.33
C LEU A 739 -21.03 -8.71 2.73
N VAL A 740 -21.30 -8.67 4.04
CA VAL A 740 -22.65 -8.75 4.61
C VAL A 740 -23.29 -7.36 4.59
N LYS A 741 -24.11 -7.10 3.57
CA LYS A 741 -24.83 -5.81 3.37
C LYS A 741 -25.71 -5.44 4.55
N THR A 742 -26.30 -6.42 5.23
CA THR A 742 -27.07 -6.23 6.45
C THR A 742 -26.98 -7.47 7.33
N HIS A 743 -26.54 -7.29 8.58
CA HIS A 743 -26.51 -8.32 9.61
C HIS A 743 -27.49 -7.96 10.72
N THR A 744 -28.63 -8.65 10.78
CA THR A 744 -29.59 -8.53 11.90
C THR A 744 -29.29 -9.61 12.94
N VAL A 745 -29.04 -9.21 14.18
CA VAL A 745 -28.87 -10.15 15.30
C VAL A 745 -30.04 -10.02 16.27
N ASP A 746 -30.79 -11.10 16.46
CA ASP A 746 -31.90 -11.21 17.43
C ASP A 746 -31.40 -12.01 18.65
N ILE A 747 -31.03 -11.34 19.74
CA ILE A 747 -30.74 -12.01 21.02
C ILE A 747 -32.05 -12.22 21.78
N VAL A 748 -32.47 -13.47 21.90
CA VAL A 748 -33.70 -13.91 22.56
C VAL A 748 -33.41 -14.24 24.03
N VAL A 749 -34.01 -13.44 24.92
CA VAL A 749 -33.83 -13.44 26.37
C VAL A 749 -35.10 -14.00 27.04
N PRO A 750 -35.04 -15.13 27.76
CA PRO A 750 -36.20 -15.71 28.45
C PRO A 750 -36.52 -14.97 29.77
N VAL A 751 -37.76 -15.09 30.30
CA VAL A 751 -38.19 -14.47 31.59
C VAL A 751 -37.25 -14.74 32.78
N SER A 752 -36.51 -15.84 32.75
CA SER A 752 -35.51 -16.23 33.75
C SER A 752 -34.23 -15.38 33.73
N VAL A 753 -34.06 -14.49 32.75
CA VAL A 753 -32.89 -13.61 32.59
C VAL A 753 -33.36 -12.16 32.62
N ASN A 754 -32.80 -11.36 33.53
CA ASN A 754 -32.99 -9.91 33.58
C ASN A 754 -31.76 -9.22 32.99
N VAL A 755 -31.95 -8.35 31.99
CA VAL A 755 -30.89 -7.53 31.40
C VAL A 755 -30.72 -6.25 32.21
N ILE A 756 -29.48 -5.91 32.54
CA ILE A 756 -29.13 -4.69 33.28
C ILE A 756 -28.52 -3.66 32.33
N GLN A 757 -27.55 -4.09 31.53
CA GLN A 757 -26.87 -3.27 30.55
C GLN A 757 -26.60 -4.11 29.30
N ALA A 758 -26.68 -3.48 28.13
CA ALA A 758 -26.24 -4.05 26.87
C ALA A 758 -25.40 -3.01 26.13
N SER A 759 -24.38 -3.43 25.39
CA SER A 759 -23.63 -2.53 24.50
C SER A 759 -24.43 -2.18 23.25
N GLY A 760 -24.01 -1.12 22.56
CA GLY A 760 -24.54 -0.70 21.26
C GLY A 760 -25.98 -0.17 21.28
N GLU A 761 -26.43 0.29 20.11
CA GLU A 761 -27.84 0.61 19.89
C GLU A 761 -28.61 -0.66 19.51
N TYR A 762 -29.72 -0.92 20.20
CA TYR A 762 -30.59 -2.06 19.94
C TYR A 762 -32.06 -1.67 20.01
N ARG A 763 -32.90 -2.39 19.27
CA ARG A 763 -34.35 -2.30 19.33
C ARG A 763 -34.90 -3.44 20.18
N LEU A 764 -35.44 -3.09 21.35
CA LEU A 764 -36.19 -4.04 22.19
C LEU A 764 -37.53 -4.39 21.52
N LEU A 765 -37.82 -5.68 21.41
CA LEU A 765 -39.07 -6.26 20.94
C LEU A 765 -39.60 -7.22 22.01
N TYR A 766 -40.90 -7.13 22.34
CA TYR A 766 -41.53 -8.00 23.33
C TYR A 766 -42.27 -9.16 22.66
N GLY A 767 -41.90 -10.39 22.99
CA GLY A 767 -42.69 -11.59 22.74
C GLY A 767 -43.67 -11.88 23.89
N GLY A 768 -44.38 -13.00 23.82
CA GLY A 768 -45.33 -13.40 24.88
C GLY A 768 -44.67 -13.90 26.17
N PHE A 769 -43.48 -14.49 26.07
CA PHE A 769 -42.70 -15.03 27.20
C PHE A 769 -41.18 -14.80 27.07
N ASP A 770 -40.73 -14.09 26.04
CA ASP A 770 -39.32 -13.79 25.78
C ASP A 770 -39.20 -12.32 25.36
N ALA A 771 -38.09 -11.67 25.71
CA ALA A 771 -37.70 -10.37 25.15
C ALA A 771 -36.66 -10.60 24.03
N ILE A 772 -36.67 -9.78 22.98
CA ILE A 772 -35.69 -9.86 21.89
C ILE A 772 -34.97 -8.52 21.78
N LEU A 773 -33.64 -8.55 21.93
CA LEU A 773 -32.76 -7.43 21.64
C LEU A 773 -32.35 -7.55 20.17
N ARG A 774 -32.92 -6.70 19.30
CA ARG A 774 -32.55 -6.66 17.88
C ARG A 774 -31.46 -5.63 17.64
N TYR A 775 -30.30 -6.12 17.22
CA TYR A 775 -29.22 -5.34 16.66
C TYR A 775 -29.29 -5.35 15.13
N THR A 776 -28.72 -4.34 14.48
CA THR A 776 -28.60 -4.31 13.01
C THR A 776 -27.34 -3.56 12.61
N ALA A 777 -26.38 -4.28 12.06
CA ALA A 777 -25.19 -3.71 11.43
C ALA A 777 -25.32 -3.76 9.90
N TYR A 778 -24.57 -2.89 9.24
CA TYR A 778 -24.48 -2.79 7.78
C TYR A 778 -23.01 -2.89 7.37
N ASN A 779 -22.76 -3.40 6.17
CA ASN A 779 -21.41 -3.54 5.58
C ASN A 779 -20.39 -4.24 6.51
N THR A 780 -20.77 -5.39 7.08
CA THR A 780 -19.88 -6.20 7.93
C THR A 780 -19.20 -7.33 7.16
N THR A 781 -18.03 -7.73 7.63
CA THR A 781 -17.16 -8.78 7.09
C THR A 781 -16.50 -9.52 8.26
N GLN A 782 -15.53 -10.41 8.01
CA GLN A 782 -14.68 -10.93 9.11
C GLN A 782 -13.70 -9.89 9.70
N ARG A 783 -13.55 -8.70 9.08
CA ARG A 783 -12.67 -7.61 9.56
C ARG A 783 -13.34 -6.65 10.53
N ASN A 784 -14.66 -6.54 10.44
CA ASN A 784 -15.50 -5.69 11.30
C ASN A 784 -16.74 -6.49 11.77
N PRO A 785 -16.55 -7.56 12.55
CA PRO A 785 -17.66 -8.32 13.12
C PRO A 785 -18.48 -7.47 14.09
N ILE A 786 -19.76 -7.84 14.28
CA ILE A 786 -20.61 -7.16 15.26
C ILE A 786 -20.32 -7.66 16.68
N GLU A 787 -19.67 -6.83 17.48
CA GLU A 787 -19.42 -7.07 18.90
C GLU A 787 -20.66 -6.74 19.75
N ILE A 788 -21.09 -7.68 20.60
CA ILE A 788 -22.22 -7.47 21.51
C ILE A 788 -21.85 -7.99 22.91
N LEU A 789 -21.94 -7.10 23.90
CA LEU A 789 -21.73 -7.35 25.32
C LEU A 789 -23.05 -7.17 26.07
N LEU A 790 -23.36 -8.07 27.00
CA LEU A 790 -24.63 -8.08 27.74
C LEU A 790 -24.43 -8.43 29.22
N VAL A 791 -24.69 -7.48 30.11
CA VAL A 791 -24.71 -7.70 31.57
C VAL A 791 -26.11 -8.13 32.00
N TYR A 792 -26.20 -9.30 32.63
CA TYR A 792 -27.45 -9.92 33.04
C TYR A 792 -27.41 -10.53 34.45
N GLN A 793 -28.58 -10.75 35.02
CA GLN A 793 -28.80 -11.55 36.23
C GLN A 793 -29.82 -12.66 35.97
N MET A 794 -29.64 -13.82 36.60
CA MET A 794 -30.66 -14.87 36.64
C MET A 794 -31.75 -14.53 37.66
N THR A 795 -33.02 -14.65 37.25
CA THR A 795 -34.17 -14.43 38.13
C THR A 795 -34.70 -15.77 38.69
N PRO A 796 -35.43 -15.77 39.83
CA PRO A 796 -36.06 -16.99 40.36
C PRO A 796 -37.03 -17.69 39.40
N ALA A 797 -37.46 -17.03 38.31
CA ALA A 797 -38.30 -17.62 37.28
C ALA A 797 -37.62 -18.78 36.51
N ILE A 798 -36.30 -18.98 36.65
CA ILE A 798 -35.63 -20.21 36.17
C ILE A 798 -36.26 -21.49 36.73
N LEU A 799 -36.77 -21.44 37.97
CA LEU A 799 -37.46 -22.56 38.62
C LEU A 799 -38.86 -22.84 38.05
N ALA A 800 -39.43 -21.91 37.27
CA ALA A 800 -40.79 -22.05 36.74
C ALA A 800 -40.90 -23.20 35.73
N ARG A 801 -39.87 -23.48 34.91
CA ARG A 801 -39.90 -24.61 33.96
C ARG A 801 -40.03 -25.96 34.70
N PRO A 802 -39.16 -26.34 35.66
CA PRO A 802 -39.36 -27.53 36.49
C PRO A 802 -40.67 -27.54 37.29
N LEU A 803 -41.07 -26.38 37.86
CA LEU A 803 -42.30 -26.28 38.66
C LEU A 803 -43.56 -26.49 37.82
N LEU A 804 -43.59 -26.02 36.57
CA LEU A 804 -44.69 -26.29 35.64
C LEU A 804 -44.79 -27.77 35.28
N PHE A 805 -43.68 -28.47 35.03
CA PHE A 805 -43.71 -29.92 34.84
C PHE A 805 -44.19 -30.67 36.09
N ALA A 806 -43.71 -30.28 37.27
CA ALA A 806 -44.18 -30.83 38.54
C ALA A 806 -45.68 -30.54 38.79
N LEU A 807 -46.18 -29.38 38.38
CA LEU A 807 -47.60 -29.00 38.46
C LEU A 807 -48.46 -29.77 37.45
N ILE A 808 -47.98 -30.02 36.22
CA ILE A 808 -48.67 -30.85 35.23
C ILE A 808 -48.74 -32.31 35.71
N ILE A 809 -47.62 -32.88 36.17
CA ILE A 809 -47.58 -34.23 36.75
C ILE A 809 -48.46 -34.30 38.00
N GLY A 810 -48.43 -33.27 38.85
CA GLY A 810 -49.29 -33.11 40.01
C GLY A 810 -50.77 -33.01 39.66
N LEU A 811 -51.14 -32.32 38.58
CA LEU A 811 -52.51 -32.25 38.06
C LEU A 811 -52.97 -33.59 37.47
N VAL A 812 -52.11 -34.30 36.74
CA VAL A 812 -52.43 -35.64 36.22
C VAL A 812 -52.59 -36.64 37.37
N ALA A 813 -51.72 -36.59 38.38
CA ALA A 813 -51.84 -37.41 39.59
C ALA A 813 -53.08 -37.05 40.41
N ALA A 814 -53.39 -35.75 40.57
CA ALA A 814 -54.60 -35.29 41.25
C ALA A 814 -55.86 -35.68 40.49
N LEU A 815 -55.89 -35.54 39.16
CA LEU A 815 -56.99 -35.99 38.30
C LEU A 815 -57.18 -37.51 38.40
N TYR A 816 -56.09 -38.29 38.31
CA TYR A 816 -56.12 -39.74 38.48
C TYR A 816 -56.68 -40.15 39.86
N VAL A 817 -56.21 -39.51 40.93
CA VAL A 817 -56.75 -39.71 42.29
C VAL A 817 -58.21 -39.29 42.35
N SER A 818 -58.60 -38.13 41.81
CA SER A 818 -59.99 -37.66 41.79
C SER A 818 -60.92 -38.60 41.04
N VAL A 819 -60.54 -39.08 39.85
CA VAL A 819 -61.32 -40.07 39.08
C VAL A 819 -61.41 -41.41 39.82
N ARG A 820 -60.41 -41.76 40.64
CA ARG A 820 -60.41 -42.98 41.47
C ARG A 820 -61.06 -42.82 42.85
N LYS A 821 -61.28 -41.59 43.31
CA LYS A 821 -61.90 -41.27 44.62
C LYS A 821 -63.31 -40.71 44.50
N VAL A 822 -63.69 -40.24 43.31
CA VAL A 822 -65.08 -40.15 42.87
C VAL A 822 -65.50 -41.57 42.48
N GLU A 823 -65.75 -42.38 43.50
CA GLU A 823 -66.96 -43.20 43.44
C GLU A 823 -68.09 -42.22 43.09
N LEU A 824 -68.68 -42.37 41.90
CA LEU A 824 -69.85 -41.59 41.53
C LEU A 824 -70.91 -41.84 42.60
N PRO A 825 -71.40 -40.82 43.33
CA PRO A 825 -72.55 -41.00 44.20
C PRO A 825 -73.75 -41.20 43.28
N VAL A 826 -74.06 -42.47 42.98
CA VAL A 826 -75.26 -42.86 42.25
C VAL A 826 -76.43 -42.65 43.20
N GLU A 827 -76.95 -41.41 43.23
CA GLU A 827 -78.28 -41.11 43.74
C GLU A 827 -79.32 -41.76 42.82
N GLY A 828 -79.45 -43.08 42.97
CA GLY A 828 -80.35 -43.95 42.24
C GLY A 828 -80.46 -45.27 42.98
N GLU A 829 -81.69 -45.68 43.31
CA GLU A 829 -81.95 -46.93 44.03
C GLU A 829 -81.57 -48.13 43.14
N MET A 830 -80.41 -48.71 43.40
CA MET A 830 -79.81 -49.77 42.58
C MET A 830 -80.52 -51.11 42.81
N SER A 831 -80.76 -51.88 41.74
CA SER A 831 -81.52 -53.13 41.85
C SER A 831 -80.70 -54.24 42.53
N PRO A 832 -81.29 -55.12 43.37
CA PRO A 832 -80.61 -56.30 43.91
C PRO A 832 -80.00 -57.23 42.85
N GLU A 833 -80.44 -57.14 41.60
CA GLU A 833 -79.89 -57.91 40.47
C GLU A 833 -78.57 -57.33 39.92
N GLU A 834 -78.33 -56.02 40.09
CA GLU A 834 -77.13 -55.32 39.61
C GLU A 834 -75.97 -55.45 40.60
N GLU A 835 -76.26 -55.36 41.90
CA GLU A 835 -75.30 -55.61 42.99
C GLU A 835 -74.67 -57.01 42.86
N ALA A 836 -75.49 -58.02 42.53
CA ALA A 836 -75.06 -59.39 42.28
C ALA A 836 -74.25 -59.60 40.97
N ALA A 837 -74.19 -58.60 40.08
CA ALA A 837 -73.38 -58.62 38.87
C ALA A 837 -72.00 -57.99 39.09
N VAL A 838 -71.91 -56.88 39.83
CA VAL A 838 -70.64 -56.17 40.13
C VAL A 838 -69.69 -57.06 40.93
N VAL A 839 -70.19 -57.76 41.97
CA VAL A 839 -69.40 -58.67 42.81
C VAL A 839 -68.72 -59.78 41.98
N ARG A 840 -69.27 -60.17 40.83
CA ARG A 840 -68.70 -61.22 39.95
C ARG A 840 -67.55 -60.74 39.07
N GLN A 841 -67.34 -59.43 38.94
CA GLN A 841 -66.25 -58.84 38.14
C GLN A 841 -65.11 -58.29 39.01
N ALA A 842 -65.38 -57.93 40.27
CA ALA A 842 -64.40 -57.32 41.16
C ALA A 842 -63.37 -58.31 41.78
N GLY A 843 -63.68 -59.60 41.82
CA GLY A 843 -62.85 -60.62 42.48
C GLY A 843 -63.08 -60.68 44.01
N ALA A 844 -62.25 -61.45 44.71
CA ALA A 844 -62.27 -61.53 46.17
C ALA A 844 -61.52 -60.32 46.79
N PRO A 845 -61.93 -59.83 47.98
CA PRO A 845 -61.27 -58.69 48.61
C PRO A 845 -59.75 -58.91 48.83
N PRO A 846 -58.88 -57.92 48.53
CA PRO A 846 -57.42 -58.06 48.69
C PRO A 846 -56.98 -58.43 50.11
N GLU A 847 -57.67 -57.90 51.13
CA GLU A 847 -57.40 -58.23 52.54
C GLU A 847 -57.67 -59.71 52.87
N LEU A 848 -58.72 -60.29 52.27
CA LEU A 848 -59.12 -61.69 52.44
C LEU A 848 -58.23 -62.65 51.64
N LEU A 849 -57.80 -62.26 50.43
CA LEU A 849 -56.75 -62.96 49.67
C LEU A 849 -55.43 -62.98 50.45
N SER A 850 -55.05 -61.84 51.03
CA SER A 850 -53.85 -61.68 51.84
C SER A 850 -53.90 -62.50 53.14
N GLU A 851 -55.00 -62.46 53.91
CA GLU A 851 -55.12 -63.26 55.14
C GLU A 851 -55.04 -64.76 54.83
N PHE A 852 -55.73 -65.23 53.78
CA PHE A 852 -55.65 -66.63 53.35
C PHE A 852 -54.21 -67.04 52.97
N ALA A 853 -53.52 -66.25 52.15
CA ALA A 853 -52.15 -66.53 51.74
C ALA A 853 -51.18 -66.56 52.94
N LYS A 854 -51.31 -65.59 53.87
CA LYS A 854 -50.53 -65.50 55.11
C LYS A 854 -50.81 -66.69 56.05
N ALA A 855 -52.07 -67.06 56.25
CA ALA A 855 -52.47 -68.19 57.08
C ALA A 855 -51.95 -69.52 56.52
N TYR A 856 -52.04 -69.71 55.20
CA TYR A 856 -51.57 -70.93 54.53
C TYR A 856 -50.03 -71.03 54.55
N SER A 857 -49.33 -69.94 54.26
CA SER A 857 -47.86 -69.86 54.37
C SER A 857 -47.38 -70.14 55.80
N LYS A 858 -48.10 -69.66 56.81
CA LYS A 858 -47.81 -69.98 58.22
C LYS A 858 -48.07 -71.47 58.55
N LYS A 859 -49.11 -72.09 57.97
CA LYS A 859 -49.37 -73.54 58.10
C LYS A 859 -48.25 -74.38 57.47
N THR A 860 -47.75 -74.04 56.28
CA THR A 860 -46.64 -74.78 55.65
C THR A 860 -45.33 -74.63 56.44
N ALA A 861 -45.03 -73.42 56.92
CA ALA A 861 -43.87 -73.15 57.78
C ALA A 861 -43.91 -73.95 59.09
N LEU A 862 -45.03 -73.95 59.82
CA LEU A 862 -45.18 -74.69 61.08
C LEU A 862 -45.10 -76.21 60.89
N ASN A 863 -45.64 -76.75 59.79
CA ASN A 863 -45.48 -78.17 59.46
C ASN A 863 -44.02 -78.56 59.17
N LEU A 864 -43.28 -77.68 58.48
CA LEU A 864 -41.87 -77.86 58.20
C LEU A 864 -41.01 -77.75 59.47
N ASP A 865 -41.37 -76.88 60.41
CA ASP A 865 -40.72 -76.79 61.73
C ASP A 865 -41.07 -77.95 62.65
N LEU A 866 -42.28 -78.52 62.56
CA LEU A 866 -42.63 -79.78 63.22
C LEU A 866 -41.74 -80.94 62.70
N GLU A 867 -41.47 -81.01 61.40
CA GLU A 867 -40.56 -82.00 60.82
C GLU A 867 -39.07 -81.75 61.20
N LYS A 868 -38.64 -80.48 61.28
CA LYS A 868 -37.32 -80.12 61.87
C LYS A 868 -37.23 -80.58 63.32
N LEU A 869 -38.26 -80.34 64.13
CA LEU A 869 -38.31 -80.69 65.55
C LEU A 869 -38.32 -82.22 65.74
N GLU A 870 -39.12 -82.96 64.98
CA GLU A 870 -39.10 -84.43 64.95
C GLU A 870 -37.73 -84.98 64.56
N SER A 871 -37.12 -84.43 63.51
CA SER A 871 -35.80 -84.87 63.07
C SER A 871 -34.69 -84.47 64.05
N ALA A 872 -34.83 -83.36 64.78
CA ALA A 872 -33.92 -82.96 65.84
C ALA A 872 -34.00 -83.90 67.06
N ARG A 873 -35.21 -84.30 67.47
CA ARG A 873 -35.42 -85.36 68.47
C ARG A 873 -34.81 -86.70 68.03
N LYS A 874 -35.04 -87.11 66.77
CA LYS A 874 -34.45 -88.34 66.20
C LYS A 874 -32.92 -88.30 66.11
N ARG A 875 -32.32 -87.10 66.08
CA ARG A 875 -30.87 -86.85 66.17
C ARG A 875 -30.36 -86.56 67.60
N GLY A 876 -31.19 -86.70 68.63
CA GLY A 876 -30.82 -86.45 70.03
C GLY A 876 -30.54 -85.00 70.41
N LYS A 877 -30.80 -84.02 69.51
CA LYS A 877 -30.46 -82.60 69.72
C LYS A 877 -31.46 -81.80 70.57
N VAL A 878 -32.59 -82.39 70.97
CA VAL A 878 -33.67 -81.74 71.72
C VAL A 878 -34.14 -82.67 72.83
N SER A 879 -34.33 -82.15 74.04
CA SER A 879 -34.73 -82.98 75.18
C SER A 879 -36.18 -83.48 75.06
N LYS A 880 -36.53 -84.61 75.69
CA LYS A 880 -37.92 -85.15 75.63
C LYS A 880 -38.95 -84.13 76.14
N ARG A 881 -38.62 -83.36 77.19
CA ARG A 881 -39.53 -82.35 77.78
C ARG A 881 -39.73 -81.17 76.83
N GLU A 882 -38.65 -80.59 76.34
CA GLU A 882 -38.64 -79.50 75.38
C GLU A 882 -39.35 -79.87 74.06
N PHE A 883 -39.13 -81.09 73.57
CA PHE A 883 -39.85 -81.63 72.41
C PHE A 883 -41.35 -81.66 72.64
N MET A 884 -41.84 -82.26 73.74
CA MET A 884 -43.28 -82.36 73.99
C MET A 884 -43.95 -80.99 74.19
N VAL A 885 -43.22 -80.00 74.72
CA VAL A 885 -43.72 -78.61 74.83
C VAL A 885 -43.84 -77.97 73.44
N ARG A 886 -42.76 -77.96 72.63
CA ARG A 886 -42.82 -77.37 71.27
C ARG A 886 -43.72 -78.14 70.31
N GLU A 887 -43.81 -79.47 70.43
CA GLU A 887 -44.74 -80.30 69.65
C GLU A 887 -46.19 -79.91 69.95
N ARG A 888 -46.54 -79.73 71.23
CA ARG A 888 -47.88 -79.32 71.65
C ARG A 888 -48.22 -77.90 71.18
N ASP A 889 -47.28 -76.97 71.32
CA ASP A 889 -47.44 -75.58 70.87
C ASP A 889 -47.64 -75.49 69.35
N ILE A 890 -46.74 -76.09 68.56
CA ILE A 890 -46.86 -76.12 67.09
C ILE A 890 -48.17 -76.80 66.65
N LYS A 891 -48.59 -77.89 67.30
CA LYS A 891 -49.88 -78.55 67.00
C LYS A 891 -51.10 -77.69 67.34
N ALA A 892 -51.09 -76.98 68.46
CA ALA A 892 -52.17 -76.06 68.82
C ALA A 892 -52.24 -74.84 67.86
N GLN A 893 -51.09 -74.37 67.38
CA GLN A 893 -51.04 -73.31 66.36
C GLN A 893 -51.51 -73.80 64.98
N LEU A 894 -51.20 -75.05 64.60
CA LEU A 894 -51.71 -75.68 63.38
C LEU A 894 -53.23 -75.89 63.46
N GLU A 895 -53.75 -76.43 64.57
CA GLU A 895 -55.19 -76.64 64.79
C GLU A 895 -55.98 -75.32 64.70
N LYS A 896 -55.45 -74.23 65.25
CA LYS A 896 -56.05 -72.89 65.07
C LYS A 896 -56.00 -72.42 63.61
N LEU A 897 -54.88 -72.64 62.90
CA LEU A 897 -54.75 -72.23 61.50
C LEU A 897 -55.61 -73.04 60.55
N ASP A 898 -55.76 -74.35 60.75
CA ASP A 898 -56.66 -75.18 59.95
C ASP A 898 -58.13 -74.76 60.16
N ALA A 899 -58.52 -74.33 61.37
CA ALA A 899 -59.85 -73.74 61.61
C ALA A 899 -60.04 -72.38 60.90
N GLN A 900 -59.06 -71.48 60.95
CA GLN A 900 -59.12 -70.20 60.22
C GLN A 900 -59.10 -70.39 58.70
N LEU A 901 -58.32 -71.36 58.19
CA LEU A 901 -58.27 -71.69 56.77
C LEU A 901 -59.56 -72.37 56.29
N ALA A 902 -60.31 -73.07 57.14
CA ALA A 902 -61.61 -73.61 56.77
C ALA A 902 -62.62 -72.50 56.45
N SER A 903 -62.77 -71.50 57.35
CA SER A 903 -63.67 -70.37 57.09
C SER A 903 -63.23 -69.53 55.90
N LEU A 904 -61.93 -69.20 55.80
CA LEU A 904 -61.40 -68.41 54.68
C LEU A 904 -61.52 -69.14 53.32
N LYS A 905 -61.49 -70.49 53.30
CA LYS A 905 -61.79 -71.26 52.08
C LYS A 905 -63.25 -71.16 51.65
N GLU A 906 -64.19 -71.35 52.58
CA GLU A 906 -65.62 -71.26 52.27
C GLU A 906 -65.99 -69.85 51.77
N GLU A 907 -65.41 -68.82 52.39
CA GLU A 907 -65.59 -67.42 52.00
C GLU A 907 -64.98 -67.13 50.61
N LEU A 908 -63.73 -67.54 50.34
CA LEU A 908 -63.11 -67.47 49.01
C LEU A 908 -63.92 -68.17 47.92
N ILE A 909 -64.50 -69.34 48.22
CA ILE A 909 -65.30 -70.12 47.27
C ILE A 909 -66.61 -69.41 46.89
N SER A 910 -67.10 -68.49 47.72
CA SER A 910 -68.29 -67.68 47.42
C SER A 910 -68.03 -66.65 46.31
N TYR A 911 -66.81 -66.10 46.21
CA TYR A 911 -66.43 -65.09 45.23
C TYR A 911 -66.18 -65.64 43.81
N GLY A 912 -66.19 -66.97 43.61
CA GLY A 912 -66.29 -67.55 42.26
C GLY A 912 -65.60 -68.89 42.03
N SER A 913 -65.84 -69.47 40.85
CA SER A 913 -65.22 -70.73 40.41
C SER A 913 -63.70 -70.67 40.37
N ARG A 914 -63.11 -69.53 39.99
CA ARG A 914 -61.65 -69.33 39.92
C ARG A 914 -60.97 -69.61 41.26
N TYR A 915 -61.49 -69.08 42.37
CA TYR A 915 -60.91 -69.33 43.70
C TYR A 915 -61.15 -70.76 44.19
N ARG A 916 -62.28 -71.39 43.82
CA ARG A 916 -62.53 -72.82 44.03
C ARG A 916 -61.49 -73.70 43.30
N ASP A 917 -61.16 -73.38 42.05
CA ASP A 917 -60.15 -74.11 41.27
C ASP A 917 -58.74 -73.92 41.85
N VAL A 918 -58.42 -72.71 42.36
CA VAL A 918 -57.15 -72.43 43.05
C VAL A 918 -57.04 -73.19 44.37
N ILE A 919 -58.10 -73.20 45.20
CA ILE A 919 -58.14 -73.97 46.45
C ILE A 919 -58.03 -75.47 46.17
N GLY A 920 -58.74 -75.99 45.15
CA GLY A 920 -58.62 -77.38 44.73
C GLY A 920 -57.20 -77.76 44.26
N GLN A 921 -56.47 -76.84 43.62
CA GLN A 921 -55.06 -77.07 43.25
C GLN A 921 -54.12 -77.07 44.48
N LEU A 922 -54.37 -76.25 45.49
CA LEU A 922 -53.65 -76.26 46.76
C LEU A 922 -53.88 -77.56 47.54
N GLU A 923 -55.13 -77.99 47.67
CA GLU A 923 -55.49 -79.25 48.35
C GLU A 923 -54.91 -80.47 47.62
N LEU A 924 -54.95 -80.48 46.29
CA LEU A 924 -54.30 -81.52 45.48
C LEU A 924 -52.77 -81.56 45.69
N GLN A 925 -52.11 -80.43 45.98
CA GLN A 925 -50.68 -80.43 46.34
C GLN A 925 -50.46 -80.88 47.78
N GLU A 926 -51.33 -80.51 48.73
CA GLU A 926 -51.25 -80.99 50.12
C GLU A 926 -51.43 -82.52 50.21
N GLU A 927 -52.40 -83.09 49.47
CA GLU A 927 -52.59 -84.54 49.35
C GLU A 927 -51.35 -85.22 48.73
N ARG A 928 -50.78 -84.65 47.66
CA ARG A 928 -49.53 -85.16 47.05
C ARG A 928 -48.35 -85.14 48.03
N ILE A 929 -48.26 -84.13 48.89
CA ILE A 929 -47.20 -84.03 49.91
C ILE A 929 -47.36 -85.11 50.97
N GLU A 930 -48.53 -85.26 51.61
CA GLU A 930 -48.71 -86.31 52.62
C GLU A 930 -48.73 -87.73 52.02
N GLY A 931 -49.24 -87.91 50.80
CA GLY A 931 -49.15 -89.18 50.06
C GLY A 931 -47.69 -89.58 49.80
N ALA A 932 -46.85 -88.65 49.34
CA ALA A 932 -45.43 -88.91 49.14
C ALA A 932 -44.67 -89.11 50.47
N LYS A 933 -45.00 -88.38 51.54
CA LYS A 933 -44.48 -88.62 52.89
C LYS A 933 -44.89 -89.98 53.43
N ALA A 934 -46.14 -90.44 53.22
CA ALA A 934 -46.62 -91.76 53.60
C ALA A 934 -45.90 -92.87 52.83
N GLY A 935 -45.71 -92.70 51.52
CA GLY A 935 -44.88 -93.57 50.67
C GLY A 935 -43.44 -93.66 51.18
N LEU A 936 -42.83 -92.53 51.54
CA LEU A 936 -41.49 -92.45 52.13
C LEU A 936 -41.40 -93.14 53.51
N ARG A 937 -42.41 -92.94 54.39
CA ARG A 937 -42.54 -93.65 55.68
C ARG A 937 -42.60 -95.17 55.46
N GLN A 938 -43.39 -95.66 54.49
CA GLN A 938 -43.42 -97.09 54.13
C GLN A 938 -42.09 -97.58 53.54
N LEU A 939 -41.46 -96.80 52.67
CA LEU A 939 -40.18 -97.15 52.02
C LEU A 939 -39.06 -97.34 53.06
N LEU A 940 -39.02 -96.47 54.09
CA LEU A 940 -38.11 -96.60 55.24
C LEU A 940 -38.38 -97.89 56.04
N LEU A 941 -39.65 -98.26 56.25
CA LEU A 941 -40.00 -99.53 56.90
C LEU A 941 -39.63 -100.75 56.05
N ARG A 942 -39.79 -100.69 54.72
CA ARG A 942 -39.36 -101.76 53.79
C ARG A 942 -37.84 -101.94 53.81
N LYS A 943 -37.06 -100.83 53.85
CA LYS A 943 -35.59 -100.88 54.06
C LYS A 943 -35.21 -101.46 55.42
N LYS A 944 -35.87 -101.05 56.52
CA LYS A 944 -35.60 -101.60 57.86
C LYS A 944 -35.87 -103.12 57.93
N LYS A 945 -36.81 -103.63 57.13
CA LYS A 945 -37.10 -105.07 56.96
C LYS A 945 -36.28 -105.75 55.84
N GLN A 946 -35.25 -105.10 55.32
CA GLN A 946 -34.38 -105.56 54.21
C GLN A 946 -35.09 -105.98 52.91
N LYS A 947 -36.38 -105.64 52.71
CA LYS A 947 -37.19 -106.09 51.56
C LYS A 947 -36.99 -105.26 50.28
N ILE A 948 -35.84 -104.61 50.11
CA ILE A 948 -35.52 -103.75 48.95
C ILE A 948 -34.00 -103.57 48.83
N SER A 949 -33.47 -103.60 47.60
CA SER A 949 -32.03 -103.35 47.36
C SER A 949 -31.64 -101.90 47.63
N ARG A 950 -30.36 -101.64 47.91
CA ARG A 950 -29.87 -100.29 48.21
C ARG A 950 -30.15 -99.30 47.06
N ALA A 951 -29.86 -99.68 45.82
CA ALA A 951 -30.09 -98.85 44.63
C ALA A 951 -31.58 -98.56 44.40
N ALA A 952 -32.45 -99.57 44.52
CA ALA A 952 -33.90 -99.38 44.38
C ALA A 952 -34.45 -98.46 45.49
N PHE A 953 -34.02 -98.63 46.74
CA PHE A 953 -34.38 -97.72 47.82
C PHE A 953 -33.92 -96.28 47.56
N GLU A 954 -32.67 -96.08 47.12
CA GLU A 954 -32.12 -94.73 46.91
C GLU A 954 -32.82 -94.02 45.74
N LYS A 955 -33.13 -94.73 44.64
CA LYS A 955 -33.96 -94.23 43.53
C LYS A 955 -35.37 -93.84 43.99
N THR A 956 -36.13 -94.77 44.58
CA THR A 956 -37.52 -94.47 45.01
C THR A 956 -37.57 -93.42 46.13
N ARG A 957 -36.52 -93.29 46.95
CA ARG A 957 -36.39 -92.19 47.92
C ARG A 957 -36.20 -90.84 47.22
N GLN A 958 -35.32 -90.77 46.23
CA GLN A 958 -35.13 -89.55 45.42
C GLN A 958 -36.42 -89.17 44.68
N GLU A 959 -37.16 -90.15 44.19
CA GLU A 959 -38.45 -89.97 43.52
C GLU A 959 -39.50 -89.34 44.45
N TYR A 960 -39.74 -89.91 45.65
CA TYR A 960 -40.64 -89.28 46.64
C TYR A 960 -40.16 -87.89 47.09
N LEU A 961 -38.86 -87.68 47.30
CA LEU A 961 -38.31 -86.36 47.67
C LEU A 961 -38.46 -85.34 46.54
N LYS A 962 -38.33 -85.77 45.27
CA LYS A 962 -38.59 -84.93 44.10
C LYS A 962 -40.07 -84.54 44.03
N THR A 963 -40.99 -85.48 44.21
CA THR A 963 -42.44 -85.22 44.26
C THR A 963 -42.79 -84.23 45.36
N ILE A 964 -42.26 -84.39 46.57
CA ILE A 964 -42.47 -83.45 47.68
C ILE A 964 -41.93 -82.06 47.30
N LYS A 965 -40.71 -81.94 46.77
CA LYS A 965 -40.16 -80.64 46.35
C LYS A 965 -41.01 -79.98 45.25
N GLN A 966 -41.45 -80.74 44.25
CA GLN A 966 -42.28 -80.22 43.15
C GLN A 966 -43.66 -79.74 43.65
N ALA A 967 -44.30 -80.49 44.55
CA ALA A 967 -45.58 -80.10 45.13
C ALA A 967 -45.45 -78.86 46.03
N VAL A 968 -44.40 -78.77 46.86
CA VAL A 968 -44.13 -77.56 47.67
C VAL A 968 -43.91 -76.33 46.78
N THR A 969 -43.02 -76.40 45.78
CA THR A 969 -42.80 -75.25 44.87
C THR A 969 -44.04 -74.88 44.04
N ALA A 970 -44.94 -75.83 43.76
CA ALA A 970 -46.24 -75.53 43.15
C ALA A 970 -47.17 -74.80 44.13
N THR A 971 -47.25 -75.24 45.39
CA THR A 971 -47.97 -74.53 46.47
C THR A 971 -47.44 -73.11 46.65
N ASP A 972 -46.13 -72.93 46.80
CA ASP A 972 -45.48 -71.62 46.98
C ASP A 972 -45.82 -70.67 45.83
N ARG A 973 -45.83 -71.17 44.58
CA ARG A 973 -46.19 -70.38 43.39
C ARG A 973 -47.67 -69.96 43.37
N ILE A 974 -48.58 -70.83 43.81
CA ILE A 974 -50.01 -70.50 43.88
C ILE A 974 -50.24 -69.43 44.97
N LEU A 975 -49.59 -69.57 46.13
CA LEU A 975 -49.65 -68.57 47.19
C LEU A 975 -49.09 -67.22 46.74
N LEU A 976 -47.95 -67.20 46.02
CA LEU A 976 -47.38 -65.98 45.45
C LEU A 976 -48.38 -65.29 44.50
N SER A 977 -49.04 -66.02 43.60
CA SER A 977 -50.03 -65.43 42.70
C SER A 977 -51.27 -64.86 43.40
N LEU A 978 -51.60 -65.35 44.60
CA LEU A 978 -52.65 -64.78 45.46
C LEU A 978 -52.17 -63.51 46.20
N GLN A 979 -50.87 -63.37 46.46
CA GLN A 979 -50.29 -62.15 47.05
C GLN A 979 -50.04 -61.05 46.00
N GLU A 980 -49.67 -61.43 44.78
CA GLU A 980 -49.65 -60.55 43.60
C GLU A 980 -51.07 -59.99 43.33
N GLU A 981 -52.09 -60.85 43.38
CA GLU A 981 -53.51 -60.43 43.23
C GLU A 981 -54.02 -59.58 44.41
N ALA A 982 -53.50 -59.80 45.62
CA ALA A 982 -53.76 -58.93 46.78
C ALA A 982 -52.98 -57.60 46.76
N GLY A 983 -52.04 -57.41 45.82
CA GLY A 983 -51.23 -56.19 45.71
C GLY A 983 -50.16 -56.04 46.79
N GLU A 984 -49.66 -57.13 47.38
CA GLU A 984 -48.62 -57.11 48.42
C GLU A 984 -47.18 -57.26 47.89
N VAL A 985 -47.01 -57.51 46.58
CA VAL A 985 -45.73 -57.83 45.90
C VAL A 985 -45.63 -57.10 44.57
#